data_AF-A0A8H5KMD4-F1
#
_entry.id   AF-A0A8H5KMD4-F1
#
_cell.length_a   1.000
_cell.length_b   1.000
_cell.length_c   1.000
_cell.angle_alpha   90.00
_cell.angle_beta   90.00
_cell.angle_gamma   90.00
#
_symmetry.space_group_name_H-M   'P 1'
#
loop_
_entity.id
_entity.type
_entity.pdbx_description
1 polymer ?
#
loop_
_entity_poly.entity_id
_entity_poly.type
_entity_poly.pdbx_seq_one_letter_code
_entity_poly.pdbx_strand_id
1 'polypeptide(L)'
;MAGINASAYAWNQEFFDRQIQKYPAENTPAVATFSSVCDLIQKFLSASGDMEPFLGPSTYQMLELEPLCKSCSMDDLITGTDPRVTRPMALLDDRCRRIHHSEPPGGHMRSDRGSLSSSQLLKELKKNRYGCIGETDAARRLLTSLGIHRPMRGPLIFGLEFHLQFYVWCEGGPQFHDSRKKRNGKPLRQSRQPYYLRLGNENEPQVHIYETQVSCLIAGIDEDSWVAYQFVDTYYQGEKPLAQEEQHGVKPDPLTGGLFDANLPIWTPREYFLIVYECRLKQVRHAMHNLVARLFLRLEPYTQDEGDMTATFSEGIMGTMAQKKLTQRVLNEANRFLPQTIHSICKAIEVWDRFSRRDLAYLSDILKSDSKKSPIPSVKVVTMIEDHIDALRDLQRRAEEQRDLCAGLARKLEMQIVVEDNEVAARQQAGAEMTRHWTGIGLVFLPLTAVTGIFMETSGCLTGIKTKALLVACLVFSGSALPNGNDKRHWVGTWASMPQEVEPANLAPAPFGGADAAAQFENTTLRQTFHMSIGADKIRIRFSNIFGKTDLPITAASIALPVGGKAGVGQIDTKTTKQLKFKGKNSVSVPAGEIVYSDPIDFKLKPLSNLALSVYTEKGQLGNKITGHPGSRTTSWMQKGNHVNAASVSQGSAKHWYFANGVDSWVPKDHFAVVLLGDSITDGRGSTDDTNDRWSDALAADLQESGMSNVAVNNMAAGGNAILSGGLGPILLQRYKRDALEQPGAKFVVVFEGVNDIGPSATDEATQKRIKDGLIAAYIQIANDIKKAGMTTIGATITQMLGNQYHSPEREVTRVAINDWILKNGTFDHTVDFASLIGSGDKLLPQYDSGDGLHPNPAAYKLMGTKFPIKVFKK
;
A
#
# COMPACT_ATOMS: atom_id res chain seq x y z
N MET A 1 22.58 2.80 26.90
CA MET A 1 22.10 3.38 28.17
C MET A 1 21.05 2.45 28.76
N ALA A 2 21.23 2.09 30.05
CA ALA A 2 20.30 1.52 31.04
C ALA A 2 19.34 0.37 30.65
N GLY A 3 19.34 -0.68 31.47
CA GLY A 3 18.68 -1.96 31.19
C GLY A 3 17.17 -1.88 31.02
N ILE A 4 16.69 -2.31 29.85
CA ILE A 4 15.28 -2.62 29.61
C ILE A 4 15.09 -4.08 30.03
N ASN A 5 14.58 -4.26 31.24
CA ASN A 5 14.28 -5.54 31.86
C ASN A 5 13.40 -6.39 30.92
N ALA A 6 13.74 -7.66 30.74
CA ALA A 6 13.04 -8.63 29.87
C ALA A 6 11.65 -9.04 30.41
N SER A 7 11.07 -8.21 31.28
CA SER A 7 10.01 -8.58 32.21
C SER A 7 8.70 -7.87 31.92
N ALA A 8 8.38 -7.57 30.65
CA ALA A 8 7.02 -7.12 30.28
C ALA A 8 5.93 -8.15 30.62
N TYR A 9 6.34 -9.37 31.03
CA TYR A 9 5.50 -10.44 31.57
C TYR A 9 5.80 -10.83 33.03
N ALA A 10 6.65 -10.10 33.74
CA ALA A 10 6.73 -10.27 35.20
C ALA A 10 5.71 -9.36 35.87
N TRP A 11 4.85 -9.97 36.67
CA TRP A 11 3.89 -9.32 37.55
C TRP A 11 4.61 -8.22 38.34
N ASN A 12 4.18 -6.97 38.15
CA ASN A 12 4.99 -5.80 38.50
C ASN A 12 5.01 -5.57 40.02
N GLN A 13 6.20 -5.27 40.57
CA GLN A 13 6.41 -4.90 41.98
C GLN A 13 5.54 -3.70 42.43
N GLU A 14 5.14 -2.87 41.46
CA GLU A 14 4.27 -1.69 41.57
C GLU A 14 2.88 -2.00 42.18
N PHE A 15 2.44 -3.26 42.12
CA PHE A 15 1.23 -3.77 42.78
C PHE A 15 1.30 -3.67 44.32
N PHE A 16 2.48 -3.85 44.90
CA PHE A 16 2.67 -3.86 46.36
C PHE A 16 2.79 -2.46 46.98
N ASP A 17 3.08 -1.43 46.17
CA ASP A 17 3.26 -0.04 46.64
C ASP A 17 1.93 0.73 46.79
N ARG A 18 0.83 0.20 46.23
CA ARG A 18 -0.51 0.76 46.40
C ARG A 18 -1.17 0.15 47.64
N GLN A 19 -1.11 0.85 48.77
CA GLN A 19 -1.81 0.39 49.99
C GLN A 19 -3.31 0.20 49.74
N ILE A 20 -3.79 -1.03 49.92
CA ILE A 20 -5.22 -1.39 49.83
C ILE A 20 -5.86 -1.22 51.22
N GLN A 21 -6.90 -0.40 51.33
CA GLN A 21 -7.80 -0.40 52.49
C GLN A 21 -8.58 -1.72 52.53
N LYS A 22 -8.51 -2.45 53.66
CA LYS A 22 -9.26 -3.69 53.88
C LYS A 22 -10.77 -3.41 54.02
N TYR A 23 -11.58 -4.19 53.32
CA TYR A 23 -13.05 -4.19 53.41
C TYR A 23 -13.60 -5.63 53.55
N PRO A 24 -14.82 -5.83 54.08
CA PRO A 24 -15.31 -7.15 54.51
C PRO A 24 -15.61 -8.13 53.36
N ALA A 25 -15.44 -9.43 53.66
CA ALA A 25 -15.23 -10.55 52.74
C ALA A 25 -16.48 -11.16 52.05
N GLU A 26 -17.59 -10.42 51.92
CA GLU A 26 -18.88 -11.00 51.55
C GLU A 26 -19.24 -10.95 50.05
N ASN A 27 -18.34 -10.44 49.18
CA ASN A 27 -18.57 -10.31 47.72
C ASN A 27 -17.36 -10.78 46.89
N THR A 28 -16.82 -11.95 47.20
CA THR A 28 -15.62 -12.50 46.55
C THR A 28 -15.96 -13.26 45.26
N PRO A 29 -15.61 -12.78 44.05
CA PRO A 29 -15.86 -13.52 42.82
C PRO A 29 -15.04 -14.81 42.72
N ALA A 30 -15.68 -15.88 42.25
CA ALA A 30 -15.06 -17.18 42.08
C ALA A 30 -14.21 -17.23 40.79
N VAL A 31 -12.96 -16.78 40.89
CA VAL A 31 -11.96 -16.99 39.83
C VAL A 31 -11.45 -18.42 39.88
N ALA A 32 -11.69 -19.20 38.81
CA ALA A 32 -11.17 -20.56 38.63
C ALA A 32 -10.42 -20.68 37.29
N THR A 33 -9.19 -21.17 37.33
CA THR A 33 -8.32 -21.47 36.18
C THR A 33 -8.42 -22.96 35.86
N PHE A 34 -8.88 -23.31 34.65
CA PHE A 34 -9.04 -24.70 34.22
C PHE A 34 -8.06 -25.04 33.10
N SER A 35 -7.28 -26.11 33.26
CA SER A 35 -6.31 -26.60 32.26
C SER A 35 -6.95 -27.46 31.15
N SER A 36 -8.18 -27.96 31.33
CA SER A 36 -8.86 -28.85 30.37
C SER A 36 -9.99 -28.20 29.56
N VAL A 37 -10.03 -26.86 29.48
CA VAL A 37 -10.91 -26.10 28.56
C VAL A 37 -10.52 -26.33 27.08
N CYS A 38 -9.54 -27.20 26.80
CA CYS A 38 -9.05 -27.55 25.47
C CYS A 38 -10.14 -28.00 24.50
N ASP A 39 -11.14 -28.77 24.94
CA ASP A 39 -12.22 -29.25 24.05
C ASP A 39 -13.28 -28.17 23.74
N LEU A 40 -13.53 -27.26 24.68
CA LEU A 40 -14.41 -26.11 24.47
C LEU A 40 -13.73 -25.05 23.59
N ILE A 41 -12.42 -24.86 23.80
CA ILE A 41 -11.53 -23.96 23.04
C ILE A 41 -11.31 -24.46 21.61
N GLN A 42 -11.12 -25.78 21.39
CA GLN A 42 -11.02 -26.33 20.04
C GLN A 42 -12.31 -26.14 19.25
N LYS A 43 -13.49 -26.28 19.87
CA LYS A 43 -14.78 -26.02 19.21
C LYS A 43 -15.05 -24.53 18.96
N PHE A 44 -14.60 -23.64 19.83
CA PHE A 44 -14.70 -22.19 19.63
C PHE A 44 -13.76 -21.68 18.53
N LEU A 45 -12.52 -22.20 18.47
CA LEU A 45 -11.51 -21.81 17.49
C LEU A 45 -11.64 -22.49 16.11
N SER A 46 -12.34 -23.63 16.01
CA SER A 46 -12.55 -24.36 14.74
C SER A 46 -13.80 -23.94 13.96
N ALA A 47 -14.66 -23.08 14.53
CA ALA A 47 -15.91 -22.63 13.91
C ALA A 47 -15.77 -21.41 13.00
N SER A 48 -14.58 -20.83 12.90
CA SER A 48 -14.28 -19.64 12.08
C SER A 48 -13.29 -20.01 10.97
N GLY A 49 -13.84 -20.46 9.84
CA GLY A 49 -13.10 -20.76 8.61
C GLY A 49 -13.92 -21.61 7.64
N ASP A 50 -14.61 -20.93 6.73
CA ASP A 50 -15.10 -21.32 5.39
C ASP A 50 -15.69 -22.73 5.20
N MET A 51 -17.01 -22.77 4.99
CA MET A 51 -17.69 -23.72 4.12
C MET A 51 -18.62 -22.90 3.21
N GLU A 52 -18.29 -22.82 1.92
CA GLU A 52 -19.20 -22.44 0.83
C GLU A 52 -20.26 -23.56 0.63
N PRO A 53 -21.37 -23.32 -0.09
CA PRO A 53 -22.73 -23.36 0.42
C PRO A 53 -23.51 -24.61 -0.06
N PHE A 54 -24.73 -24.79 0.45
CA PHE A 54 -25.71 -25.79 0.06
C PHE A 54 -25.42 -27.26 0.42
N LEU A 55 -26.02 -27.68 1.54
CA LEU A 55 -26.90 -28.86 1.73
C LEU A 55 -26.83 -29.30 3.19
N GLY A 56 -27.99 -29.60 3.78
CA GLY A 56 -28.10 -30.03 5.18
C GLY A 56 -27.31 -31.32 5.48
N PRO A 57 -27.15 -31.68 6.77
CA PRO A 57 -26.28 -32.78 7.16
C PRO A 57 -26.82 -34.12 6.67
N SER A 58 -26.03 -34.84 5.87
CA SER A 58 -26.29 -36.24 5.56
C SER A 58 -25.65 -37.16 6.61
N THR A 59 -26.34 -38.29 6.81
CA THR A 59 -26.24 -39.34 7.83
C THR A 59 -24.85 -39.99 8.03
N TYR A 60 -23.79 -39.54 7.37
CA TYR A 60 -22.47 -40.19 7.41
C TYR A 60 -21.53 -39.68 8.53
N GLN A 61 -21.90 -38.65 9.29
CA GLN A 61 -21.10 -38.12 10.42
C GLN A 61 -21.43 -38.74 11.78
N MET A 62 -22.41 -39.65 11.88
CA MET A 62 -22.76 -40.33 13.14
C MET A 62 -21.88 -41.53 13.47
N LEU A 63 -21.15 -42.10 12.50
CA LEU A 63 -20.43 -43.38 12.67
C LEU A 63 -18.96 -43.27 13.12
N GLU A 64 -18.42 -42.05 13.31
CA GLU A 64 -17.02 -41.86 13.75
C GLU A 64 -16.87 -41.47 15.24
N LEU A 65 -17.97 -41.24 15.98
CA LEU A 65 -17.91 -40.85 17.40
C LEU A 65 -17.96 -42.03 18.38
N GLU A 66 -18.44 -43.19 17.94
CA GLU A 66 -18.62 -44.39 18.77
C GLU A 66 -17.29 -45.05 19.22
N PRO A 67 -16.19 -45.06 18.43
CA PRO A 67 -14.95 -45.71 18.84
C PRO A 67 -14.12 -44.95 19.89
N LEU A 68 -14.40 -43.65 20.11
CA LEU A 68 -13.56 -42.73 20.90
C LEU A 68 -13.95 -42.62 22.39
N CYS A 69 -15.09 -43.19 22.82
CA CYS A 69 -15.59 -43.09 24.20
C CYS A 69 -15.35 -44.38 25.02
N LYS A 70 -14.09 -44.84 25.13
CA LYS A 70 -13.74 -46.12 25.76
C LYS A 70 -13.91 -46.20 27.31
N SER A 71 -14.38 -45.16 27.99
CA SER A 71 -14.52 -45.18 29.46
C SER A 71 -15.73 -44.40 30.02
N CYS A 72 -16.71 -44.06 29.18
CA CYS A 72 -17.93 -43.39 29.60
C CYS A 72 -19.09 -43.96 28.79
N SER A 73 -20.18 -44.41 29.44
CA SER A 73 -21.37 -44.75 28.67
C SER A 73 -21.97 -43.47 28.08
N MET A 74 -22.56 -43.57 26.89
CA MET A 74 -23.16 -42.40 26.25
C MET A 74 -24.30 -41.80 27.11
N ASP A 75 -24.95 -42.62 27.95
CA ASP A 75 -25.98 -42.18 28.89
C ASP A 75 -25.41 -41.34 30.05
N ASP A 76 -24.20 -41.60 30.53
CA ASP A 76 -23.55 -40.79 31.59
C ASP A 76 -23.20 -39.38 31.09
N LEU A 77 -22.81 -39.26 29.82
CA LEU A 77 -22.53 -37.99 29.13
C LEU A 77 -23.81 -37.19 28.83
N ILE A 78 -24.93 -37.89 28.62
CA ILE A 78 -26.23 -37.29 28.36
C ILE A 78 -26.91 -36.85 29.66
N THR A 79 -26.73 -37.59 30.75
CA THR A 79 -27.38 -37.34 32.05
C THR A 79 -26.56 -36.51 33.03
N GLY A 80 -25.23 -36.43 32.86
CA GLY A 80 -24.36 -35.51 33.62
C GLY A 80 -24.03 -35.96 35.04
N THR A 81 -24.16 -37.25 35.36
CA THR A 81 -23.90 -37.79 36.70
C THR A 81 -22.51 -38.41 36.80
N ASP A 82 -21.45 -37.59 36.91
CA ASP A 82 -20.19 -38.07 37.50
C ASP A 82 -20.32 -37.94 39.04
N PRO A 83 -20.28 -39.05 39.81
CA PRO A 83 -20.48 -39.03 41.26
C PRO A 83 -19.42 -38.25 42.04
N ARG A 84 -18.35 -37.74 41.40
CA ARG A 84 -17.22 -37.08 42.07
C ARG A 84 -17.37 -35.57 42.24
N VAL A 85 -18.42 -34.93 41.69
CA VAL A 85 -18.61 -33.48 41.78
C VAL A 85 -19.53 -33.12 42.95
N THR A 86 -18.94 -32.74 44.09
CA THR A 86 -19.65 -32.29 45.30
C THR A 86 -19.58 -30.77 45.46
N ARG A 87 -20.43 -30.01 44.75
CA ARG A 87 -21.17 -28.82 45.24
C ARG A 87 -21.94 -28.11 44.11
N PRO A 88 -23.13 -27.51 44.40
CA PRO A 88 -24.03 -26.99 43.39
C PRO A 88 -23.81 -25.49 43.12
N MET A 89 -23.95 -25.05 41.86
CA MET A 89 -24.06 -23.64 41.50
C MET A 89 -25.40 -23.32 40.80
N ALA A 90 -26.17 -22.50 41.52
CA ALA A 90 -27.26 -21.55 41.20
C ALA A 90 -28.46 -21.93 40.28
N LEU A 91 -29.65 -21.53 40.78
CA LEU A 91 -30.99 -21.54 40.18
C LEU A 91 -31.20 -20.39 39.17
N LEU A 92 -32.13 -20.59 38.23
CA LEU A 92 -32.77 -19.55 37.40
C LEU A 92 -34.22 -19.37 37.90
N ASP A 93 -34.58 -18.20 38.44
CA ASP A 93 -35.96 -17.81 38.81
C ASP A 93 -36.51 -16.86 37.73
N ASP A 94 -37.61 -17.22 37.07
CA ASP A 94 -38.19 -16.50 35.93
C ASP A 94 -39.49 -15.74 36.24
N ARG A 95 -39.76 -15.42 37.51
CA ARG A 95 -40.99 -14.71 37.88
C ARG A 95 -41.01 -13.26 37.39
N CYS A 96 -41.64 -13.08 36.24
CA CYS A 96 -42.11 -11.80 35.74
C CYS A 96 -43.22 -11.26 36.64
N ARG A 97 -42.99 -10.17 37.38
CA ARG A 97 -44.05 -9.44 38.08
C ARG A 97 -44.32 -8.10 37.39
N ARG A 98 -45.38 -8.05 36.57
CA ARG A 98 -46.27 -6.89 36.55
C ARG A 98 -47.73 -7.32 36.62
N ILE A 99 -48.31 -6.96 37.77
CA ILE A 99 -49.67 -6.54 38.06
C ILE A 99 -50.65 -6.62 36.85
N HIS A 100 -51.64 -7.51 36.97
CA HIS A 100 -53.07 -7.43 36.56
C HIS A 100 -53.50 -6.39 35.52
N HIS A 101 -54.41 -6.60 34.55
CA HIS A 101 -55.19 -7.71 33.99
C HIS A 101 -55.48 -7.24 32.54
N SER A 102 -55.27 -7.99 31.46
CA SER A 102 -56.24 -8.95 30.92
C SER A 102 -55.70 -9.50 29.58
N GLU A 103 -55.65 -10.84 29.49
CA GLU A 103 -55.39 -11.73 28.34
C GLU A 103 -53.96 -12.02 27.84
N PRO A 104 -53.71 -13.27 27.35
CA PRO A 104 -52.51 -14.03 27.71
C PRO A 104 -51.51 -14.17 26.55
N PRO A 105 -50.22 -14.36 26.87
CA PRO A 105 -49.41 -15.25 26.05
C PRO A 105 -48.83 -16.35 26.93
N GLY A 106 -49.23 -17.59 26.63
CA GLY A 106 -48.70 -18.79 27.24
C GLY A 106 -47.19 -18.89 27.03
N GLY A 107 -46.44 -18.64 28.11
CA GLY A 107 -45.13 -19.23 28.31
C GLY A 107 -45.32 -20.63 28.89
N HIS A 108 -44.71 -21.64 28.27
CA HIS A 108 -44.64 -22.98 28.86
C HIS A 108 -43.65 -22.99 30.03
N MET A 109 -44.15 -23.38 31.21
CA MET A 109 -43.33 -23.75 32.37
C MET A 109 -42.31 -24.83 31.99
N ARG A 110 -41.03 -24.61 32.33
CA ARG A 110 -40.09 -25.72 32.51
C ARG A 110 -40.49 -26.40 33.82
N SER A 111 -40.80 -27.69 33.78
CA SER A 111 -40.90 -28.47 35.01
C SER A 111 -39.51 -28.53 35.65
N ASP A 112 -39.46 -28.12 36.92
CA ASP A 112 -38.23 -27.95 37.69
C ASP A 112 -37.34 -29.20 37.59
N ARG A 113 -36.20 -29.02 36.91
CA ARG A 113 -35.14 -30.04 36.75
C ARG A 113 -33.76 -29.39 36.83
N GLY A 114 -33.57 -28.50 37.80
CA GLY A 114 -32.26 -28.04 38.24
C GLY A 114 -31.38 -27.28 37.23
N SER A 115 -30.15 -26.99 37.69
CA SER A 115 -29.11 -26.21 37.02
C SER A 115 -28.69 -26.78 35.67
N LEU A 116 -28.33 -25.91 34.72
CA LEU A 116 -27.82 -26.29 33.40
C LEU A 116 -26.29 -26.32 33.40
N SER A 117 -25.69 -27.34 32.81
CA SER A 117 -24.25 -27.34 32.51
C SER A 117 -23.93 -26.42 31.34
N SER A 118 -22.66 -25.98 31.20
CA SER A 118 -22.21 -25.09 30.12
C SER A 118 -22.52 -25.63 28.71
N SER A 119 -22.53 -26.95 28.55
CA SER A 119 -22.91 -27.63 27.29
C SER A 119 -24.42 -27.61 27.05
N GLN A 120 -25.24 -27.76 28.10
CA GLN A 120 -26.70 -27.63 28.02
C GLN A 120 -27.13 -26.18 27.74
N LEU A 121 -26.46 -25.20 28.35
CA LEU A 121 -26.66 -23.77 28.08
C LEU A 121 -26.34 -23.44 26.62
N LEU A 122 -25.20 -23.91 26.11
CA LEU A 122 -24.81 -23.73 24.71
C LEU A 122 -25.79 -24.41 23.74
N LYS A 123 -26.35 -25.58 24.11
CA LYS A 123 -27.33 -26.31 23.30
C LYS A 123 -28.69 -25.62 23.28
N GLU A 124 -29.09 -24.97 24.37
CA GLU A 124 -30.29 -24.11 24.42
C GLU A 124 -30.13 -22.83 23.60
N LEU A 125 -28.96 -22.17 23.68
CA LEU A 125 -28.65 -20.97 22.91
C LEU A 125 -28.57 -21.24 21.39
N LYS A 126 -28.27 -22.47 20.99
CA LYS A 126 -28.22 -22.92 19.58
C LYS A 126 -29.57 -23.33 18.98
N LYS A 127 -30.65 -23.42 19.77
CA LYS A 127 -31.98 -23.71 19.21
C LYS A 127 -32.45 -22.51 18.39
N ASN A 128 -32.85 -22.74 17.15
CA ASN A 128 -33.34 -21.71 16.20
C ASN A 128 -34.57 -20.96 16.75
N ARG A 129 -34.34 -19.98 17.62
CA ARG A 129 -35.36 -19.10 18.18
C ARG A 129 -35.27 -17.66 17.65
N TYR A 130 -34.30 -17.36 16.78
CA TYR A 130 -34.06 -16.01 16.27
C TYR A 130 -33.74 -16.07 14.77
N GLY A 131 -34.78 -15.95 13.94
CA GLY A 131 -34.66 -15.96 12.48
C GLY A 131 -33.98 -14.69 11.95
N CYS A 132 -32.65 -14.66 11.95
CA CYS A 132 -31.86 -13.65 11.25
C CYS A 132 -31.24 -14.29 10.00
N ILE A 133 -31.66 -13.85 8.81
CA ILE A 133 -31.16 -14.27 7.50
C ILE A 133 -30.11 -13.25 7.04
N GLY A 134 -28.92 -13.71 6.63
CA GLY A 134 -27.93 -12.92 5.88
C GLY A 134 -26.55 -12.82 6.53
N GLU A 135 -25.56 -13.48 5.91
CA GLU A 135 -24.10 -13.47 6.16
C GLU A 135 -23.60 -13.86 7.56
N THR A 136 -22.74 -14.89 7.63
CA THR A 136 -22.25 -15.46 8.89
C THR A 136 -21.20 -14.55 9.56
N ASP A 137 -21.66 -13.83 10.57
CA ASP A 137 -20.93 -12.95 11.51
C ASP A 137 -19.68 -13.58 12.19
N ALA A 138 -19.47 -14.89 12.05
CA ALA A 138 -18.31 -15.62 12.58
C ALA A 138 -16.99 -15.30 11.84
N ALA A 139 -17.04 -14.90 10.57
CA ALA A 139 -15.84 -14.56 9.79
C ALA A 139 -15.21 -13.21 10.20
N ARG A 140 -15.96 -12.36 10.94
CA ARG A 140 -15.44 -11.09 11.50
C ARG A 140 -14.71 -11.26 12.83
N ARG A 141 -14.95 -12.34 13.59
CA ARG A 141 -14.57 -12.49 15.01
C ARG A 141 -13.17 -13.07 15.31
N LEU A 142 -12.25 -13.05 14.33
CA LEU A 142 -10.82 -13.39 14.54
C LEU A 142 -9.86 -12.27 14.14
N LEU A 143 -10.39 -11.10 13.75
CA LEU A 143 -9.63 -9.90 13.47
C LEU A 143 -9.70 -8.95 14.68
N THR A 144 -8.71 -8.06 14.81
CA THR A 144 -8.74 -7.03 15.85
C THR A 144 -10.08 -6.29 15.81
N SER A 145 -10.81 -6.29 16.91
CA SER A 145 -12.20 -5.80 17.00
C SER A 145 -12.57 -5.43 18.43
N LEU A 146 -13.57 -4.57 18.56
CA LEU A 146 -14.09 -4.03 19.82
C LEU A 146 -15.55 -3.68 19.56
N GLY A 147 -16.47 -4.13 20.43
CA GLY A 147 -17.89 -3.87 20.18
C GLY A 147 -18.83 -4.25 21.30
N ILE A 148 -20.05 -3.73 21.20
CA ILE A 148 -21.16 -3.95 22.12
C ILE A 148 -22.33 -4.57 21.35
N HIS A 149 -22.82 -5.70 21.82
CA HIS A 149 -23.91 -6.46 21.22
C HIS A 149 -25.17 -6.33 22.06
N ARG A 150 -26.27 -5.92 21.43
CA ARG A 150 -27.63 -5.90 22.00
C ARG A 150 -28.62 -6.49 21.00
N PRO A 151 -29.32 -7.60 21.29
CA PRO A 151 -30.35 -8.11 20.41
C PRO A 151 -31.55 -7.15 20.38
N MET A 152 -32.04 -6.79 19.19
CA MET A 152 -33.23 -5.93 19.03
C MET A 152 -34.54 -6.66 19.41
N ARG A 153 -34.55 -8.00 19.43
CA ARG A 153 -35.66 -8.85 19.91
C ARG A 153 -35.11 -10.14 20.52
N GLY A 154 -35.67 -10.58 21.64
CA GLY A 154 -35.21 -11.74 22.43
C GLY A 154 -34.94 -11.37 23.89
N PRO A 155 -34.48 -12.32 24.74
CA PRO A 155 -34.11 -12.00 26.11
C PRO A 155 -33.03 -10.91 26.12
N LEU A 156 -33.12 -10.01 27.09
CA LEU A 156 -32.21 -8.89 27.31
C LEU A 156 -30.83 -9.43 27.73
N ILE A 157 -30.08 -10.01 26.81
CA ILE A 157 -28.69 -10.44 27.04
C ILE A 157 -27.79 -9.43 26.35
N PHE A 158 -26.88 -8.79 27.09
CA PHE A 158 -25.85 -7.91 26.53
C PHE A 158 -24.55 -8.69 26.33
N GLY A 159 -23.73 -8.24 25.38
CA GLY A 159 -22.37 -8.71 25.16
C GLY A 159 -21.40 -7.56 24.95
N LEU A 160 -20.28 -7.54 25.67
CA LEU A 160 -19.17 -6.61 25.50
C LEU A 160 -17.95 -7.44 25.11
N GLU A 161 -17.39 -7.22 23.93
CA GLU A 161 -16.29 -8.05 23.43
C GLU A 161 -15.17 -7.24 22.81
N PHE A 162 -13.95 -7.76 22.95
CA PHE A 162 -12.79 -7.26 22.23
C PHE A 162 -11.82 -8.38 21.88
N HIS A 163 -11.11 -8.17 20.78
CA HIS A 163 -10.06 -9.04 20.26
C HIS A 163 -8.89 -8.15 19.84
N LEU A 164 -7.72 -8.37 20.42
CA LEU A 164 -6.51 -7.59 20.15
C LEU A 164 -5.41 -8.54 19.67
N GLN A 165 -5.01 -8.41 18.41
CA GLN A 165 -3.89 -9.16 17.83
C GLN A 165 -2.63 -8.31 17.88
N PHE A 166 -1.50 -8.95 18.20
CA PHE A 166 -0.21 -8.28 18.34
C PHE A 166 0.96 -9.26 18.19
N TYR A 167 2.18 -8.74 18.27
CA TYR A 167 3.40 -9.52 18.18
C TYR A 167 4.25 -9.34 19.45
N VAL A 168 4.90 -10.42 19.88
CA VAL A 168 5.74 -10.44 21.07
C VAL A 168 7.18 -10.78 20.69
N TRP A 169 8.12 -10.01 21.24
CA TRP A 169 9.55 -10.23 21.13
C TRP A 169 10.08 -11.00 22.35
N CYS A 170 10.75 -12.12 22.13
CA CYS A 170 11.37 -12.93 23.18
C CYS A 170 12.86 -13.17 22.89
N GLU A 171 13.70 -13.10 23.93
CA GLU A 171 15.13 -13.36 23.85
C GLU A 171 15.49 -14.55 24.76
N GLY A 172 16.28 -15.48 24.24
CA GLY A 172 16.72 -16.69 24.92
C GLY A 172 15.69 -17.85 24.88
N GLY A 173 16.14 -19.04 25.28
CA GLY A 173 15.33 -20.25 25.32
C GLY A 173 15.05 -20.89 23.95
N PRO A 174 14.39 -22.07 23.92
CA PRO A 174 14.00 -22.74 22.69
C PRO A 174 12.87 -22.00 21.96
N GLN A 175 12.81 -22.15 20.63
CA GLN A 175 11.68 -21.65 19.85
C GLN A 175 10.42 -22.49 20.15
N PHE A 176 9.33 -21.81 20.50
CA PHE A 176 8.03 -22.47 20.68
C PHE A 176 7.19 -22.38 19.41
N HIS A 177 6.41 -23.42 19.11
CA HIS A 177 5.46 -23.42 18.01
C HIS A 177 4.05 -23.59 18.53
N ASP A 178 3.10 -22.86 17.95
CA ASP A 178 1.69 -23.03 18.30
C ASP A 178 1.24 -24.44 17.87
N SER A 179 0.94 -25.28 18.86
CA SER A 179 0.48 -26.65 18.66
C SER A 179 -0.94 -26.69 18.09
N ARG A 180 -1.70 -25.61 18.24
CA ARG A 180 -3.05 -25.47 17.66
C ARG A 180 -2.90 -25.24 16.18
N LYS A 181 -3.62 -26.02 15.37
CA LYS A 181 -3.56 -25.96 13.91
C LYS A 181 -4.89 -25.50 13.32
N LYS A 182 -4.80 -24.72 12.24
CA LYS A 182 -5.91 -24.43 11.34
C LYS A 182 -6.23 -25.70 10.53
N ARG A 183 -7.40 -25.74 9.89
CA ARG A 183 -7.83 -26.89 9.04
C ARG A 183 -6.84 -27.23 7.92
N ASN A 184 -6.09 -26.25 7.42
CA ASN A 184 -5.05 -26.44 6.40
C ASN A 184 -3.72 -26.98 6.97
N GLY A 185 -3.69 -27.45 8.22
CA GLY A 185 -2.52 -28.01 8.87
C GLY A 185 -1.48 -26.99 9.34
N LYS A 186 -1.63 -25.71 8.99
CA LYS A 186 -0.74 -24.63 9.45
C LYS A 186 -1.05 -24.25 10.91
N PRO A 187 -0.06 -23.77 11.68
CA PRO A 187 -0.30 -23.34 13.05
C PRO A 187 -1.28 -22.15 13.10
N LEU A 188 -2.04 -22.05 14.20
CA LEU A 188 -3.02 -20.99 14.44
C LEU A 188 -2.34 -19.62 14.52
N ARG A 189 -1.18 -19.57 15.20
CA ARG A 189 -0.26 -18.44 15.28
C ARG A 189 1.11 -18.77 14.69
N GLN A 190 1.74 -17.80 14.05
CA GLN A 190 3.08 -17.97 13.53
C GLN A 190 4.15 -17.67 14.58
N SER A 191 5.20 -18.49 14.60
CA SER A 191 6.46 -18.23 15.31
C SER A 191 7.55 -17.98 14.28
N ARG A 192 8.41 -16.99 14.52
CA ARG A 192 9.51 -16.63 13.61
C ARG A 192 10.80 -16.45 14.38
N GLN A 193 11.91 -16.78 13.73
CA GLN A 193 13.26 -16.57 14.25
C GLN A 193 14.02 -15.70 13.23
N PRO A 194 14.29 -14.42 13.53
CA PRO A 194 15.01 -13.54 12.61
C PRO A 194 16.53 -13.79 12.69
N TYR A 195 16.99 -14.89 12.08
CA TYR A 195 18.37 -15.39 12.20
C TYR A 195 19.46 -14.42 11.70
N TYR A 196 19.10 -13.43 10.88
CA TYR A 196 19.99 -12.42 10.27
C TYR A 196 20.08 -11.11 11.06
N LEU A 197 19.23 -10.87 12.06
CA LEU A 197 19.29 -9.66 12.91
C LEU A 197 20.22 -9.90 14.11
N ARG A 198 21.50 -10.22 13.90
CA ARG A 198 22.47 -10.43 14.99
C ARG A 198 23.41 -9.23 15.11
N LEU A 199 23.75 -8.83 16.33
CA LEU A 199 24.70 -7.75 16.61
C LEU A 199 26.17 -8.20 16.49
N GLY A 200 26.42 -9.43 16.01
CA GLY A 200 27.77 -9.94 15.72
C GLY A 200 28.51 -10.61 16.88
N ASN A 201 27.89 -10.74 18.06
CA ASN A 201 28.50 -11.42 19.21
C ASN A 201 28.07 -12.91 19.26
N GLU A 202 29.03 -13.83 19.36
CA GLU A 202 28.76 -15.28 19.43
C GLU A 202 27.95 -15.71 20.68
N ASN A 203 27.91 -14.86 21.70
CA ASN A 203 27.18 -15.08 22.96
C ASN A 203 25.78 -14.42 23.02
N GLU A 204 25.25 -13.92 21.89
CA GLU A 204 23.95 -13.26 21.88
C GLU A 204 22.77 -14.24 22.05
N PRO A 205 21.78 -13.95 22.92
CA PRO A 205 20.60 -14.83 23.08
C PRO A 205 19.78 -14.92 21.79
N GLN A 206 19.28 -16.12 21.49
CA GLN A 206 18.42 -16.34 20.32
C GLN A 206 17.13 -15.53 20.42
N VAL A 207 16.73 -14.87 19.33
CA VAL A 207 15.51 -14.06 19.27
C VAL A 207 14.37 -14.84 18.63
N HIS A 208 13.18 -14.71 19.19
CA HIS A 208 11.96 -15.27 18.63
C HIS A 208 10.85 -14.22 18.64
N ILE A 209 10.07 -14.17 17.55
CA ILE A 209 8.90 -13.30 17.43
C ILE A 209 7.66 -14.19 17.29
N TYR A 210 6.64 -13.90 18.11
CA TYR A 210 5.42 -14.70 18.19
C TYR A 210 4.20 -13.85 17.87
N GLU A 211 3.34 -14.36 16.99
CA GLU A 211 2.01 -13.80 16.75
C GLU A 211 1.08 -14.20 17.90
N THR A 212 0.36 -13.25 18.49
CA THR A 212 -0.46 -13.50 19.69
C THR A 212 -1.76 -12.71 19.63
N GLN A 213 -2.75 -13.17 20.39
CA GLN A 213 -4.04 -12.52 20.52
C GLN A 213 -4.54 -12.60 21.97
N VAL A 214 -5.19 -11.52 22.40
CA VAL A 214 -6.02 -11.49 23.61
C VAL A 214 -7.46 -11.27 23.16
N SER A 215 -8.38 -12.09 23.67
CA SER A 215 -9.81 -11.96 23.41
C SER A 215 -10.59 -11.97 24.71
N CYS A 216 -11.59 -11.10 24.85
CA CYS A 216 -12.45 -11.04 26.03
C CYS A 216 -13.91 -10.92 25.60
N LEU A 217 -14.78 -11.61 26.32
CA LEU A 217 -16.23 -11.54 26.19
C LEU A 217 -16.85 -11.43 27.58
N ILE A 218 -17.56 -10.34 27.83
CA ILE A 218 -18.38 -10.13 29.02
C ILE A 218 -19.83 -10.18 28.57
N ALA A 219 -20.61 -11.11 29.11
CA ALA A 219 -22.01 -11.29 28.73
C ALA A 219 -22.88 -11.53 29.95
N GLY A 220 -24.11 -11.02 29.94
CA GLY A 220 -25.01 -11.11 31.07
C GLY A 220 -26.41 -10.70 30.72
N ILE A 221 -27.33 -10.92 31.66
CA ILE A 221 -28.73 -10.51 31.54
C ILE A 221 -28.88 -9.05 32.00
N ASP A 222 -28.14 -8.66 33.04
CA ASP A 222 -28.13 -7.32 33.62
C ASP A 222 -26.80 -7.03 34.34
N GLU A 223 -26.72 -5.90 35.03
CA GLU A 223 -25.50 -5.47 35.73
C GLU A 223 -25.15 -6.32 36.96
N ASP A 224 -26.11 -7.10 37.47
CA ASP A 224 -25.96 -7.92 38.67
C ASP A 224 -25.69 -9.40 38.33
N SER A 225 -26.07 -9.85 37.12
CA SER A 225 -25.95 -11.23 36.64
C SER A 225 -25.21 -11.31 35.30
N TRP A 226 -23.89 -11.46 35.38
CA TRP A 226 -23.00 -11.53 34.21
C TRP A 226 -21.81 -12.46 34.42
N VAL A 227 -21.15 -12.82 33.32
CA VAL A 227 -19.95 -13.65 33.28
C VAL A 227 -18.94 -13.05 32.32
N ALA A 228 -17.66 -13.21 32.63
CA ALA A 228 -16.56 -12.79 31.77
C ALA A 228 -15.68 -13.98 31.39
N TYR A 229 -15.37 -14.09 30.11
CA TYR A 229 -14.43 -15.05 29.53
C TYR A 229 -13.27 -14.29 28.92
N GLN A 230 -12.06 -14.80 29.09
CA GLN A 230 -10.88 -14.26 28.43
C GLN A 230 -9.96 -15.38 27.95
N PHE A 231 -9.45 -15.20 26.74
CA PHE A 231 -8.55 -16.11 26.06
C PHE A 231 -7.27 -15.34 25.74
N VAL A 232 -6.15 -15.81 26.29
CA VAL A 232 -4.84 -15.20 26.09
C VAL A 232 -3.91 -16.25 25.51
N ASP A 233 -3.31 -15.95 24.36
CA ASP A 233 -2.30 -16.82 23.77
C ASP A 233 -1.01 -16.73 24.60
N THR A 234 -0.59 -17.83 25.22
CA THR A 234 0.62 -17.95 26.05
C THR A 234 1.60 -19.03 25.55
N TYR A 235 1.36 -19.59 24.37
CA TYR A 235 2.13 -20.73 23.82
C TYR A 235 3.65 -20.47 23.72
N TYR A 236 4.06 -19.20 23.66
CA TYR A 236 5.46 -18.78 23.60
C TYR A 236 6.17 -18.75 24.97
N GLN A 237 5.47 -19.04 26.07
CA GLN A 237 6.01 -19.06 27.44
C GLN A 237 6.40 -20.47 27.93
N GLY A 238 6.14 -21.52 27.14
CA GLY A 238 6.36 -22.92 27.52
C GLY A 238 5.38 -23.42 28.59
N GLU A 239 5.67 -24.56 29.22
CA GLU A 239 4.84 -25.17 30.29
C GLU A 239 5.00 -24.47 31.66
N LYS A 240 5.34 -23.18 31.69
CA LYS A 240 5.36 -22.44 32.94
C LYS A 240 3.92 -22.14 33.35
N PRO A 241 3.41 -22.66 34.48
CA PRO A 241 2.12 -22.24 34.98
C PRO A 241 2.16 -20.72 35.21
N LEU A 242 1.08 -20.01 34.88
CA LEU A 242 0.88 -18.64 35.33
C LEU A 242 0.92 -18.69 36.86
N ALA A 243 2.02 -18.25 37.48
CA ALA A 243 2.19 -18.32 38.92
C ALA A 243 1.05 -17.55 39.60
N GLN A 244 0.15 -18.29 40.25
CA GLN A 244 -0.89 -17.77 41.12
C GLN A 244 -0.49 -18.11 42.54
N GLU A 245 0.47 -17.38 43.09
CA GLU A 245 0.68 -17.40 44.53
C GLU A 245 -0.08 -16.23 45.14
N GLU A 246 -1.06 -16.56 45.97
CA GLU A 246 -1.79 -15.61 46.79
C GLU A 246 -0.81 -15.02 47.81
N GLN A 247 -0.31 -13.81 47.55
CA GLN A 247 0.65 -13.14 48.42
C GLN A 247 -0.08 -12.13 49.29
N HIS A 248 0.05 -12.27 50.61
CA HIS A 248 -0.50 -11.33 51.61
C HIS A 248 -2.02 -11.12 51.58
N GLY A 249 -2.81 -12.12 51.12
CA GLY A 249 -4.28 -12.09 51.16
C GLY A 249 -4.97 -11.31 50.03
N VAL A 250 -4.22 -10.97 48.98
CA VAL A 250 -4.72 -10.30 47.78
C VAL A 250 -4.79 -11.32 46.64
N LYS A 251 -5.96 -11.45 45.99
CA LYS A 251 -6.16 -12.45 44.94
C LYS A 251 -6.06 -11.76 43.58
N PRO A 252 -5.03 -12.00 42.75
CA PRO A 252 -4.92 -11.27 41.48
C PRO A 252 -6.05 -11.63 40.51
N ASP A 253 -6.69 -10.62 39.93
CA ASP A 253 -7.68 -10.80 38.86
C ASP A 253 -6.96 -11.18 37.55
N PRO A 254 -7.16 -12.40 37.03
CA PRO A 254 -6.49 -12.85 35.82
C PRO A 254 -6.93 -12.06 34.58
N LEU A 255 -8.13 -11.46 34.53
CA LEU A 255 -8.61 -10.75 33.34
C LEU A 255 -7.91 -9.42 33.13
N THR A 256 -7.52 -8.76 34.22
CA THR A 256 -6.68 -7.55 34.19
C THR A 256 -5.18 -7.88 34.11
N GLY A 257 -4.83 -9.17 34.07
CA GLY A 257 -3.45 -9.64 34.13
C GLY A 257 -2.80 -9.43 35.49
N GLY A 258 -3.60 -9.43 36.57
CA GLY A 258 -3.12 -9.34 37.95
C GLY A 258 -2.98 -7.95 38.54
N LEU A 259 -3.34 -6.91 37.78
CA LEU A 259 -3.14 -5.53 38.21
C LEU A 259 -4.16 -5.10 39.28
N PHE A 260 -5.28 -5.81 39.36
CA PHE A 260 -6.33 -5.56 40.34
C PHE A 260 -6.56 -6.81 41.20
N ASP A 261 -6.95 -6.58 42.44
CA ASP A 261 -7.43 -7.64 43.32
C ASP A 261 -8.84 -8.06 42.88
N ALA A 262 -9.00 -9.34 42.59
CA ALA A 262 -10.26 -9.98 42.27
C ALA A 262 -11.28 -9.80 43.40
N ASN A 263 -10.84 -9.57 44.64
CA ASN A 263 -11.72 -9.43 45.80
C ASN A 263 -12.24 -7.98 46.03
N LEU A 264 -11.87 -7.02 45.17
CA LEU A 264 -12.42 -5.65 45.17
C LEU A 264 -13.90 -5.62 44.72
N PRO A 265 -14.68 -4.56 45.00
CA PRO A 265 -16.13 -4.58 44.79
C PRO A 265 -16.52 -4.98 43.37
N ILE A 266 -17.63 -5.73 43.26
CA ILE A 266 -18.22 -6.18 41.99
C ILE A 266 -18.47 -4.96 41.11
N TRP A 267 -17.59 -4.76 40.13
CA TRP A 267 -17.72 -3.74 39.11
C TRP A 267 -18.96 -4.02 38.26
N THR A 268 -19.66 -2.99 37.81
CA THR A 268 -20.66 -3.21 36.75
C THR A 268 -19.96 -3.82 35.53
N PRO A 269 -20.61 -4.68 34.74
CA PRO A 269 -19.96 -5.33 33.59
C PRO A 269 -19.39 -4.32 32.59
N ARG A 270 -19.98 -3.11 32.53
CA ARG A 270 -19.55 -1.98 31.69
C ARG A 270 -18.28 -1.30 32.21
N GLU A 271 -18.22 -1.02 33.52
CA GLU A 271 -16.99 -0.51 34.17
C GLU A 271 -15.87 -1.55 34.08
N TYR A 272 -16.19 -2.81 34.34
CA TYR A 272 -15.22 -3.92 34.29
C TYR A 272 -14.64 -4.10 32.90
N PHE A 273 -15.48 -4.03 31.86
CA PHE A 273 -15.05 -4.09 30.47
C PHE A 273 -14.00 -3.02 30.13
N LEU A 274 -14.21 -1.77 30.55
CA LEU A 274 -13.27 -0.68 30.31
C LEU A 274 -11.94 -0.91 31.03
N ILE A 275 -11.97 -1.37 32.28
CA ILE A 275 -10.77 -1.68 33.06
C ILE A 275 -9.97 -2.81 32.41
N VAL A 276 -10.65 -3.91 32.06
CA VAL A 276 -10.01 -5.07 31.41
C VAL A 276 -9.44 -4.68 30.04
N TYR A 277 -10.18 -3.87 29.27
CA TYR A 277 -9.69 -3.38 27.98
C TYR A 277 -8.47 -2.48 28.13
N GLU A 278 -8.47 -1.51 29.06
CA GLU A 278 -7.32 -0.65 29.35
C GLU A 278 -6.09 -1.47 29.71
N CYS A 279 -6.22 -2.40 30.65
CA CYS A 279 -5.11 -3.23 31.11
C CYS A 279 -4.52 -4.07 29.98
N ARG A 280 -5.36 -4.66 29.12
CA ARG A 280 -4.91 -5.47 28.00
C ARG A 280 -4.37 -4.63 26.85
N LEU A 281 -4.93 -3.47 26.57
CA LEU A 281 -4.38 -2.53 25.59
C LEU A 281 -3.01 -2.01 26.03
N LYS A 282 -2.82 -1.70 27.32
CA LYS A 282 -1.52 -1.34 27.90
C LYS A 282 -0.46 -2.42 27.65
N GLN A 283 -0.81 -3.69 27.87
CA GLN A 283 0.07 -4.83 27.61
C GLN A 283 0.41 -4.96 26.12
N VAL A 284 -0.59 -4.87 25.24
CA VAL A 284 -0.41 -4.90 23.78
C VAL A 284 0.52 -3.78 23.33
N ARG A 285 0.29 -2.55 23.81
CA ARG A 285 1.14 -1.39 23.54
C ARG A 285 2.57 -1.63 23.97
N HIS A 286 2.81 -2.15 25.17
CA HIS A 286 4.17 -2.45 25.64
C HIS A 286 4.86 -3.52 24.80
N ALA A 287 4.15 -4.59 24.41
CA ALA A 287 4.68 -5.64 23.57
C ALA A 287 5.07 -5.10 22.18
N MET A 288 4.19 -4.31 21.56
CA MET A 288 4.45 -3.66 20.27
C MET A 288 5.60 -2.64 20.35
N HIS A 289 5.64 -1.83 21.41
CA HIS A 289 6.73 -0.88 21.63
C HIS A 289 8.08 -1.58 21.78
N ASN A 290 8.13 -2.65 22.59
CA ASN A 290 9.33 -3.46 22.78
C ASN A 290 9.80 -4.06 21.45
N LEU A 291 8.88 -4.67 20.69
CA LEU A 291 9.18 -5.22 19.37
C LEU A 291 9.80 -4.18 18.44
N VAL A 292 9.16 -3.02 18.27
CA VAL A 292 9.64 -1.96 17.38
C VAL A 292 10.98 -1.40 17.86
N ALA A 293 11.13 -1.13 19.15
CA ALA A 293 12.38 -0.62 19.72
C ALA A 293 13.55 -1.60 19.54
N ARG A 294 13.32 -2.91 19.77
CA ARG A 294 14.34 -3.96 19.59
C ARG A 294 14.71 -4.14 18.12
N LEU A 295 13.74 -4.04 17.22
CA LEU A 295 14.02 -4.04 15.78
C LEU A 295 14.87 -2.84 15.38
N PHE A 296 14.55 -1.65 15.87
CA PHE A 296 15.33 -0.45 15.55
C PHE A 296 16.77 -0.58 16.04
N LEU A 297 16.98 -1.02 17.29
CA LEU A 297 18.31 -1.26 17.83
C LEU A 297 19.13 -2.25 16.99
N ARG A 298 18.50 -3.28 16.42
CA ARG A 298 19.19 -4.26 15.57
C ARG A 298 19.37 -3.79 14.13
N LEU A 299 18.59 -2.81 13.69
CA LEU A 299 18.71 -2.17 12.37
C LEU A 299 19.67 -0.97 12.39
N GLU A 300 19.94 -0.42 13.57
CA GLU A 300 20.83 0.74 13.79
C GLU A 300 22.20 0.58 13.11
N PRO A 301 22.92 -0.56 13.21
CA PRO A 301 24.22 -0.74 12.54
C PRO A 301 24.14 -0.69 11.00
N TYR A 302 22.96 -0.95 10.44
CA TYR A 302 22.71 -0.93 8.99
C TYR A 302 22.12 0.40 8.51
N THR A 303 21.78 1.30 9.43
CA THR A 303 21.06 2.55 9.15
C THR A 303 21.80 3.82 9.61
N GLN A 304 22.83 3.71 10.45
CA GLN A 304 23.54 4.85 11.05
C GLN A 304 24.46 5.68 10.13
N ASP A 305 24.61 5.34 8.85
CA ASP A 305 25.66 5.92 8.00
C ASP A 305 25.18 7.07 7.08
N GLU A 306 24.14 7.84 7.44
CA GLU A 306 23.75 9.05 6.68
C GLU A 306 24.46 10.34 7.13
N GLY A 307 25.17 10.32 8.26
CA GLY A 307 25.72 11.53 8.90
C GLY A 307 27.03 12.08 8.34
N ASP A 308 27.80 11.33 7.54
CA ASP A 308 29.15 11.77 7.11
C ASP A 308 29.58 11.24 5.72
N MET A 309 28.63 11.18 4.76
CA MET A 309 28.87 10.53 3.46
C MET A 309 29.24 11.48 2.31
N THR A 310 29.99 12.55 2.60
CA THR A 310 30.72 13.35 1.59
C THR A 310 32.23 13.34 1.76
N ALA A 311 32.79 12.67 2.79
CA ALA A 311 34.23 12.77 3.10
C ALA A 311 35.03 11.45 3.12
N THR A 312 34.42 10.26 3.03
CA THR A 312 35.18 9.00 3.16
C THR A 312 34.74 7.94 2.15
N PHE A 313 34.94 8.23 0.86
CA PHE A 313 34.90 7.23 -0.21
C PHE A 313 36.20 6.38 -0.28
N SER A 314 36.71 5.97 0.88
CA SER A 314 37.90 5.14 1.04
C SER A 314 37.65 4.11 2.15
N GLU A 315 37.48 2.85 1.74
CA GLU A 315 37.70 1.57 2.47
C GLU A 315 37.15 1.36 3.91
N GLY A 316 36.36 2.27 4.50
CA GLY A 316 36.15 2.29 5.95
C GLY A 316 35.13 1.34 6.57
N ILE A 317 33.88 1.23 6.07
CA ILE A 317 32.78 0.66 6.92
C ILE A 317 31.86 -0.35 6.20
N MET A 318 31.72 -0.33 4.87
CA MET A 318 31.06 -1.41 4.12
C MET A 318 32.08 -2.25 3.36
N GLY A 319 32.50 -3.35 4.01
CA GLY A 319 33.44 -4.33 3.45
C GLY A 319 32.91 -5.06 2.22
N THR A 320 33.70 -6.05 1.78
CA THR A 320 33.51 -7.00 0.66
C THR A 320 32.06 -7.21 0.15
N MET A 321 31.89 -7.56 -1.13
CA MET A 321 30.58 -7.88 -1.75
C MET A 321 29.67 -8.81 -0.90
N ALA A 322 30.26 -9.70 -0.09
CA ALA A 322 29.54 -10.53 0.88
C ALA A 322 28.81 -9.72 1.97
N GLN A 323 29.44 -8.67 2.49
CA GLN A 323 28.88 -7.77 3.52
C GLN A 323 27.74 -6.91 2.95
N LYS A 324 27.86 -6.44 1.71
CA LYS A 324 26.78 -5.77 0.98
C LYS A 324 25.58 -6.70 0.78
N LYS A 325 25.80 -7.92 0.29
CA LYS A 325 24.74 -8.92 0.12
C LYS A 325 24.10 -9.36 1.45
N LEU A 326 24.85 -9.34 2.57
CA LEU A 326 24.30 -9.58 3.91
C LEU A 326 23.40 -8.41 4.37
N THR A 327 23.88 -7.17 4.25
CA THR A 327 23.13 -5.96 4.61
C THR A 327 21.83 -5.85 3.80
N GLN A 328 21.88 -6.16 2.49
CA GLN A 328 20.70 -6.20 1.64
C GLN A 328 19.65 -7.19 2.15
N ARG A 329 20.07 -8.39 2.57
CA ARG A 329 19.16 -9.41 3.10
C ARG A 329 18.51 -8.97 4.40
N VAL A 330 19.27 -8.33 5.28
CA VAL A 330 18.76 -7.79 6.54
C VAL A 330 17.69 -6.72 6.29
N LEU A 331 17.99 -5.75 5.42
CA LEU A 331 17.07 -4.65 5.08
C LEU A 331 15.81 -5.17 4.35
N ASN A 332 15.96 -6.13 3.44
CA ASN A 332 14.82 -6.73 2.72
C ASN A 332 13.87 -7.45 3.67
N GLU A 333 14.37 -8.13 4.70
CA GLU A 333 13.47 -8.73 5.68
C GLU A 333 12.84 -7.67 6.61
N ALA A 334 13.59 -6.65 7.02
CA ALA A 334 13.00 -5.53 7.76
C ALA A 334 11.78 -4.94 6.99
N ASN A 335 11.92 -4.79 5.67
CA ASN A 335 10.86 -4.37 4.76
C ASN A 335 9.70 -5.36 4.63
N ARG A 336 9.89 -6.64 4.99
CA ARG A 336 8.82 -7.64 5.06
C ARG A 336 8.09 -7.64 6.40
N PHE A 337 8.81 -7.41 7.49
CA PHE A 337 8.30 -7.54 8.85
C PHE A 337 7.65 -6.25 9.39
N LEU A 338 8.29 -5.10 9.16
CA LEU A 338 7.78 -3.79 9.63
C LEU A 338 6.34 -3.52 9.15
N PRO A 339 5.95 -3.77 7.88
CA PRO A 339 4.58 -3.56 7.44
C PRO A 339 3.54 -4.38 8.20
N GLN A 340 3.87 -5.61 8.63
CA GLN A 340 2.95 -6.46 9.39
C GLN A 340 2.75 -5.94 10.81
N THR A 341 3.83 -5.42 11.43
CA THR A 341 3.78 -4.79 12.74
C THR A 341 3.00 -3.48 12.70
N ILE A 342 3.27 -2.63 11.71
CA ILE A 342 2.54 -1.38 11.45
C ILE A 342 1.05 -1.68 11.26
N HIS A 343 0.71 -2.66 10.43
CA HIS A 343 -0.69 -3.05 10.20
C HIS A 343 -1.41 -3.44 11.49
N SER A 344 -0.76 -4.20 12.37
CA SER A 344 -1.33 -4.60 13.66
C SER A 344 -1.56 -3.39 14.59
N ILE A 345 -0.64 -2.42 14.61
CA ILE A 345 -0.78 -1.16 15.35
C ILE A 345 -1.95 -0.33 14.78
N CYS A 346 -2.01 -0.15 13.46
CA CYS A 346 -3.08 0.58 12.79
C CYS A 346 -4.45 -0.01 13.12
N LYS A 347 -4.59 -1.34 13.12
CA LYS A 347 -5.86 -2.01 13.44
C LYS A 347 -6.32 -1.77 14.87
N ALA A 348 -5.41 -1.73 15.84
CA ALA A 348 -5.76 -1.41 17.23
C ALA A 348 -6.30 0.04 17.35
N ILE A 349 -5.66 1.00 16.66
CA ILE A 349 -6.09 2.41 16.61
C ILE A 349 -7.45 2.55 15.93
N GLU A 350 -7.60 1.99 14.72
CA GLU A 350 -8.84 2.08 13.92
C GLU A 350 -10.07 1.55 14.67
N VAL A 351 -9.89 0.46 15.42
CA VAL A 351 -10.97 -0.20 16.16
C VAL A 351 -11.42 0.65 17.33
N TRP A 352 -10.49 1.26 18.07
CA TRP A 352 -10.84 2.22 19.10
C TRP A 352 -11.53 3.46 18.53
N ASP A 353 -11.00 4.05 17.45
CA ASP A 353 -11.58 5.24 16.81
C ASP A 353 -13.00 5.00 16.26
N ARG A 354 -13.31 3.75 15.92
CA ARG A 354 -14.67 3.36 15.53
C ARG A 354 -15.57 3.23 16.75
N PHE A 355 -15.10 2.57 17.80
CA PHE A 355 -15.83 2.36 19.04
C PHE A 355 -16.13 3.69 19.75
N SER A 356 -15.15 4.59 19.83
CA SER A 356 -15.28 5.92 20.46
C SER A 356 -16.38 6.75 19.80
N ARG A 357 -16.47 6.70 18.45
CA ARG A 357 -17.49 7.43 17.68
C ARG A 357 -18.88 6.81 17.73
N ARG A 358 -18.99 5.48 17.84
CA ARG A 358 -20.28 4.76 17.68
C ARG A 358 -20.84 4.23 18.98
N ASP A 359 -20.03 3.53 19.75
CA ASP A 359 -20.49 2.67 20.84
C ASP A 359 -20.21 3.27 22.22
N LEU A 360 -19.27 4.22 22.34
CA LEU A 360 -18.96 4.88 23.62
C LEU A 360 -20.15 5.64 24.22
N ALA A 361 -21.10 6.08 23.39
CA ALA A 361 -22.36 6.68 23.84
C ALA A 361 -23.16 5.73 24.77
N TYR A 362 -23.03 4.41 24.60
CA TYR A 362 -23.63 3.40 25.47
C TYR A 362 -23.07 3.40 26.90
N LEU A 363 -21.88 3.97 27.08
CA LEU A 363 -21.20 4.10 28.37
C LEU A 363 -21.35 5.53 28.94
N SER A 364 -22.10 6.41 28.28
CA SER A 364 -22.14 7.83 28.63
C SER A 364 -22.71 8.14 30.03
N ASP A 365 -23.53 7.25 30.58
CA ASP A 365 -24.06 7.35 31.94
C ASP A 365 -22.97 7.08 32.99
N ILE A 366 -22.19 6.01 32.82
CA ILE A 366 -21.07 5.68 33.73
C ILE A 366 -19.90 6.68 33.59
N LEU A 367 -19.78 7.33 32.43
CA LEU A 367 -18.82 8.41 32.19
C LEU A 367 -19.26 9.76 32.78
N LYS A 368 -20.53 9.95 33.13
CA LYS A 368 -21.02 11.20 33.75
C LYS A 368 -21.21 11.05 35.25
N SER A 369 -21.28 9.82 35.77
CA SER A 369 -21.44 9.57 37.19
C SER A 369 -20.09 9.50 37.91
N ASP A 370 -19.95 10.24 39.01
CA ASP A 370 -18.94 9.95 40.03
C ASP A 370 -19.38 8.68 40.81
N SER A 371 -19.22 7.52 40.18
CA SER A 371 -19.43 6.22 40.81
C SER A 371 -18.48 6.09 41.99
N LYS A 372 -18.99 6.24 43.22
CA LYS A 372 -18.22 6.00 44.47
C LYS A 372 -17.82 4.54 44.67
N LYS A 373 -18.21 3.63 43.76
CA LYS A 373 -18.03 2.18 43.88
C LYS A 373 -16.82 1.65 43.11
N SER A 374 -16.36 2.34 42.06
CA SER A 374 -15.17 1.94 41.29
C SER A 374 -13.90 2.57 41.85
N PRO A 375 -12.77 1.84 41.96
CA PRO A 375 -11.49 2.39 42.42
C PRO A 375 -10.92 3.45 41.48
N ILE A 376 -11.29 3.43 40.19
CA ILE A 376 -10.91 4.44 39.20
C ILE A 376 -12.18 4.90 38.45
N PRO A 377 -12.47 6.22 38.41
CA PRO A 377 -13.57 6.75 37.62
C PRO A 377 -13.47 6.36 36.15
N SER A 378 -14.57 5.91 35.53
CA SER A 378 -14.59 5.44 34.14
C SER A 378 -14.08 6.47 33.13
N VAL A 379 -14.28 7.76 33.39
CA VAL A 379 -13.72 8.86 32.58
C VAL A 379 -12.20 8.83 32.54
N LYS A 380 -11.56 8.59 33.70
CA LYS A 380 -10.11 8.48 33.79
C LYS A 380 -9.63 7.23 33.06
N VAL A 381 -10.36 6.12 33.14
CA VAL A 381 -10.02 4.89 32.38
C VAL A 381 -10.08 5.15 30.87
N VAL A 382 -11.09 5.86 30.38
CA VAL A 382 -11.18 6.26 28.96
C VAL A 382 -10.02 7.19 28.58
N THR A 383 -9.67 8.16 29.42
CA THR A 383 -8.52 9.03 29.18
C THR A 383 -7.21 8.22 29.08
N MET A 384 -7.02 7.25 29.98
CA MET A 384 -5.84 6.36 29.93
C MET A 384 -5.82 5.48 28.66
N ILE A 385 -6.99 5.04 28.19
CA ILE A 385 -7.10 4.32 26.91
C ILE A 385 -6.70 5.25 25.76
N GLU A 386 -7.19 6.49 25.74
CA GLU A 386 -6.81 7.50 24.74
C GLU A 386 -5.30 7.76 24.76
N ASP A 387 -4.69 7.92 25.94
CA ASP A 387 -3.23 8.04 26.09
C ASP A 387 -2.48 6.83 25.52
N HIS A 388 -3.04 5.63 25.67
CA HIS A 388 -2.45 4.41 25.09
C HIS A 388 -2.58 4.37 23.58
N ILE A 389 -3.69 4.86 23.02
CA ILE A 389 -3.92 4.96 21.58
C ILE A 389 -3.02 6.04 20.95
N ASP A 390 -2.83 7.17 21.61
CA ASP A 390 -1.90 8.22 21.15
C ASP A 390 -0.45 7.73 21.18
N ALA A 391 -0.05 7.00 22.21
CA ALA A 391 1.26 6.35 22.24
C ALA A 391 1.42 5.30 21.11
N LEU A 392 0.35 4.61 20.72
CA LEU A 392 0.36 3.70 19.57
C LEU A 392 0.46 4.46 18.23
N ARG A 393 -0.19 5.63 18.09
CA ARG A 393 -0.05 6.51 16.91
C ARG A 393 1.38 7.02 16.76
N ASP A 394 2.00 7.42 17.86
CA ASP A 394 3.41 7.81 17.87
C ASP A 394 4.33 6.65 17.49
N LEU A 395 4.04 5.44 18.00
CA LEU A 395 4.79 4.24 17.64
C LEU A 395 4.62 3.87 16.16
N GLN A 396 3.40 4.01 15.61
CA GLN A 396 3.12 3.81 14.19
C GLN A 396 3.98 4.72 13.34
N ARG A 397 3.99 6.03 13.62
CA ARG A 397 4.78 7.03 12.89
C ARG A 397 6.27 6.66 12.88
N ARG A 398 6.84 6.33 14.05
CA ARG A 398 8.24 5.91 14.16
C ARG A 398 8.54 4.64 13.37
N ALA A 399 7.64 3.66 13.40
CA ALA A 399 7.77 2.40 12.64
C ALA A 399 7.71 2.63 11.12
N GLU A 400 6.87 3.55 10.65
CA GLU A 400 6.79 3.97 9.25
C GLU A 400 8.05 4.69 8.79
N GLU A 401 8.57 5.63 9.59
CA GLU A 401 9.84 6.33 9.31
C GLU A 401 11.01 5.35 9.13
N GLN A 402 11.14 4.38 10.05
CA GLN A 402 12.21 3.38 9.97
C GLN A 402 12.03 2.40 8.80
N ARG A 403 10.79 2.04 8.46
CA ARG A 403 10.50 1.26 7.24
C ARG A 403 10.98 2.01 6.00
N ASP A 404 10.69 3.30 5.90
CA ASP A 404 11.04 4.10 4.74
C ASP A 404 12.56 4.27 4.61
N LEU A 405 13.26 4.43 5.74
CA LEU A 405 14.72 4.41 5.80
C LEU A 405 15.29 3.06 5.31
N CYS A 406 14.81 1.94 5.85
CA CYS A 406 15.25 0.61 5.42
C CYS A 406 14.97 0.35 3.92
N ALA A 407 13.84 0.81 3.40
CA ALA A 407 13.48 0.67 1.99
C ALA A 407 14.33 1.58 1.08
N GLY A 408 14.70 2.77 1.54
CA GLY A 408 15.64 3.66 0.85
C GLY A 408 17.03 3.03 0.74
N LEU A 409 17.59 2.57 1.86
CA LEU A 409 18.92 1.96 1.92
C LEU A 409 18.98 0.65 1.12
N ALA A 410 17.95 -0.19 1.20
CA ALA A 410 17.85 -1.43 0.42
C ALA A 410 17.91 -1.16 -1.10
N ARG A 411 17.23 -0.11 -1.59
CA ARG A 411 17.27 0.27 -3.02
C ARG A 411 18.64 0.79 -3.43
N LYS A 412 19.27 1.62 -2.59
CA LYS A 412 20.61 2.17 -2.85
C LYS A 412 21.66 1.05 -2.95
N LEU A 413 21.59 0.08 -2.04
CA LEU A 413 22.50 -1.05 -1.99
C LEU A 413 22.27 -2.04 -3.15
N GLU A 414 21.01 -2.26 -3.54
CA GLU A 414 20.66 -3.05 -4.72
C GLU A 414 21.27 -2.44 -5.99
N MET A 415 21.18 -1.13 -6.17
CA MET A 415 21.83 -0.43 -7.30
C MET A 415 23.35 -0.62 -7.29
N GLN A 416 24.00 -0.51 -6.14
CA GLN A 416 25.46 -0.71 -6.04
C GLN A 416 25.88 -2.14 -6.37
N ILE A 417 25.16 -3.14 -5.85
CA ILE A 417 25.43 -4.56 -6.13
C ILE A 417 25.27 -4.84 -7.63
N VAL A 418 24.22 -4.30 -8.26
CA VAL A 418 23.98 -4.48 -9.71
C VAL A 418 25.06 -3.81 -10.55
N VAL A 419 25.52 -2.61 -10.19
CA VAL A 419 26.61 -1.92 -10.91
C VAL A 419 27.91 -2.71 -10.80
N GLU A 420 28.29 -3.17 -9.60
CA GLU A 420 29.50 -3.97 -9.40
C GLU A 420 29.43 -5.35 -10.08
N ASP A 421 28.28 -6.05 -10.00
CA ASP A 421 28.08 -7.33 -10.71
C ASP A 421 28.12 -7.13 -12.24
N ASN A 422 27.58 -6.01 -12.76
CA ASN A 422 27.66 -5.65 -14.19
C ASN A 422 29.09 -5.30 -14.64
N GLU A 423 29.87 -4.59 -13.81
CA GLU A 423 31.28 -4.31 -14.10
C GLU A 423 32.12 -5.59 -14.12
N VAL A 424 31.88 -6.51 -13.19
CA VAL A 424 32.54 -7.83 -13.16
C VAL A 424 32.15 -8.65 -14.39
N ALA A 425 30.87 -8.67 -14.77
CA ALA A 425 30.40 -9.35 -15.97
C ALA A 425 30.99 -8.75 -17.26
N ALA A 426 31.07 -7.41 -17.35
CA ALA A 426 31.70 -6.72 -18.47
C ALA A 426 33.19 -7.04 -18.59
N ARG A 427 33.93 -7.11 -17.46
CA ARG A 427 35.33 -7.54 -17.43
C ARG A 427 35.49 -9.00 -17.87
N GLN A 428 34.61 -9.90 -17.43
CA GLN A 428 34.63 -11.31 -17.86
C GLN A 428 34.32 -11.45 -19.36
N GLN A 429 33.36 -10.68 -19.89
CA GLN A 429 33.00 -10.70 -21.30
C GLN A 429 34.11 -10.13 -22.19
N ALA A 430 34.76 -9.03 -21.76
CA ALA A 430 35.95 -8.51 -22.43
C ALA A 430 37.11 -9.51 -22.43
N GLY A 431 37.32 -10.23 -21.32
CA GLY A 431 38.28 -11.33 -21.24
C GLY A 431 37.95 -12.46 -22.21
N ALA A 432 36.69 -12.88 -22.29
CA ALA A 432 36.23 -13.94 -23.19
C ALA A 432 36.33 -13.56 -24.67
N GLU A 433 36.03 -12.31 -25.04
CA GLU A 433 36.23 -11.80 -26.40
C GLU A 433 37.71 -11.74 -26.77
N MET A 434 38.58 -11.33 -25.84
CA MET A 434 40.01 -11.33 -26.05
C MET A 434 40.54 -12.76 -26.27
N THR A 435 40.07 -13.74 -25.48
CA THR A 435 40.40 -15.16 -25.69
C THR A 435 39.89 -15.68 -27.04
N ARG A 436 38.67 -15.32 -27.46
CA ARG A 436 38.15 -15.63 -28.81
C ARG A 436 38.99 -15.02 -29.92
N HIS A 437 39.43 -13.78 -29.78
CA HIS A 437 40.27 -13.09 -30.77
C HIS A 437 41.61 -13.80 -30.91
N TRP A 438 42.27 -14.15 -29.80
CA TRP A 438 43.53 -14.91 -29.81
C TRP A 438 43.36 -16.33 -30.39
N THR A 439 42.25 -17.00 -30.08
CA THR A 439 41.95 -18.33 -30.63
C THR A 439 41.67 -18.26 -32.14
N GLY A 440 40.99 -17.22 -32.61
CA GLY A 440 40.72 -16.96 -34.03
C GLY A 440 41.98 -16.61 -34.82
N ILE A 441 42.88 -15.78 -34.26
CA ILE A 441 44.20 -15.50 -34.84
C ILE A 441 45.01 -16.81 -34.93
N GLY A 442 45.04 -17.64 -33.89
CA GLY A 442 45.70 -18.94 -33.93
C GLY A 442 45.20 -19.85 -35.07
N LEU A 443 43.89 -19.93 -35.26
CA LEU A 443 43.24 -20.74 -36.30
C LEU A 443 43.48 -20.25 -37.74
N VAL A 444 43.64 -18.94 -37.95
CA VAL A 444 43.87 -18.35 -39.28
C VAL A 444 45.34 -18.41 -39.68
N PHE A 445 46.27 -18.35 -38.73
CA PHE A 445 47.71 -18.35 -39.03
C PHE A 445 48.35 -19.75 -39.04
N LEU A 446 47.74 -20.75 -38.38
CA LEU A 446 48.19 -22.15 -38.42
C LEU A 446 48.22 -22.77 -39.83
N PRO A 447 47.25 -22.51 -40.74
CA PRO A 447 47.30 -23.00 -42.12
C PRO A 447 48.29 -22.21 -42.98
N LEU A 448 48.49 -20.91 -42.70
CA LEU A 448 49.36 -20.05 -43.51
C LEU A 448 50.84 -20.40 -43.34
N THR A 449 51.28 -20.77 -42.14
CA THR A 449 52.66 -21.24 -41.90
C THR A 449 52.92 -22.62 -42.53
N ALA A 450 51.91 -23.51 -42.50
CA ALA A 450 51.99 -24.82 -43.14
C ALA A 450 52.04 -24.72 -44.68
N VAL A 451 51.30 -23.79 -45.29
CA VAL A 451 51.28 -23.60 -46.75
C VAL A 451 52.54 -22.91 -47.27
N THR A 452 53.14 -21.98 -46.51
CA THR A 452 54.45 -21.40 -46.88
C THR A 452 55.59 -22.42 -46.84
N GLY A 453 55.49 -23.47 -46.01
CA GLY A 453 56.46 -24.58 -46.00
C GLY A 453 56.34 -25.51 -47.22
N ILE A 454 55.14 -25.62 -47.82
CA ILE A 454 54.87 -26.52 -48.95
C ILE A 454 55.18 -25.85 -50.30
N PHE A 455 55.04 -24.53 -50.42
CA PHE A 455 55.26 -23.80 -51.69
C PHE A 455 56.71 -23.41 -51.98
N MET A 456 57.65 -23.66 -51.08
CA MET A 456 59.09 -23.43 -51.34
C MET A 456 59.80 -24.60 -52.04
N GLU A 457 59.12 -25.75 -52.26
CA GLU A 457 59.74 -26.97 -52.81
C GLU A 457 59.35 -27.33 -54.25
N THR A 458 58.60 -26.50 -54.97
CA THR A 458 58.25 -26.78 -56.38
C THR A 458 58.60 -25.62 -57.31
N SER A 459 59.80 -25.71 -57.87
CA SER A 459 60.26 -24.91 -59.02
C SER A 459 59.53 -25.33 -60.29
N GLY A 460 59.10 -24.36 -61.10
CA GLY A 460 59.02 -24.53 -62.56
C GLY A 460 57.70 -24.17 -63.23
N CYS A 461 57.77 -23.14 -64.08
CA CYS A 461 56.97 -22.95 -65.31
C CYS A 461 55.47 -22.61 -65.15
N LEU A 462 55.10 -21.35 -65.38
CA LEU A 462 54.28 -20.93 -66.54
C LEU A 462 53.81 -19.47 -66.41
N THR A 463 53.92 -18.79 -67.54
CA THR A 463 53.57 -17.41 -67.83
C THR A 463 52.06 -17.22 -68.02
N GLY A 464 51.54 -16.10 -67.49
CA GLY A 464 50.39 -15.28 -67.90
C GLY A 464 49.13 -15.92 -68.54
N ILE A 465 47.97 -15.64 -67.92
CA ILE A 465 46.72 -15.15 -68.57
C ILE A 465 45.86 -14.44 -67.51
N LYS A 466 45.32 -13.28 -67.88
CA LYS A 466 44.36 -12.45 -67.14
C LYS A 466 42.97 -13.11 -67.14
N THR A 467 42.20 -13.03 -66.05
CA THR A 467 40.80 -12.57 -66.13
C THR A 467 40.27 -12.04 -64.80
N LYS A 468 39.81 -10.78 -64.85
CA LYS A 468 38.84 -10.18 -63.93
C LYS A 468 37.58 -11.05 -63.93
N ALA A 469 37.07 -11.40 -62.75
CA ALA A 469 35.64 -11.45 -62.40
C ALA A 469 35.43 -12.35 -61.16
N LEU A 470 35.59 -11.78 -59.97
CA LEU A 470 34.61 -12.02 -58.91
C LEU A 470 34.61 -10.87 -57.91
N LEU A 471 33.83 -9.85 -58.29
CA LEU A 471 32.86 -9.17 -57.43
C LEU A 471 33.39 -8.56 -56.11
N VAL A 472 33.56 -7.25 -55.99
CA VAL A 472 32.55 -6.19 -56.24
C VAL A 472 31.24 -6.42 -55.46
N ALA A 473 31.28 -7.10 -54.31
CA ALA A 473 30.12 -7.27 -53.42
C ALA A 473 30.24 -6.64 -52.01
N CYS A 474 31.34 -5.94 -51.68
CA CYS A 474 31.50 -5.35 -50.32
C CYS A 474 31.99 -3.89 -50.28
N LEU A 475 32.08 -3.18 -51.41
CA LEU A 475 32.63 -1.81 -51.45
C LEU A 475 31.66 -0.75 -52.00
N VAL A 476 30.36 -1.07 -52.12
CA VAL A 476 29.32 -0.09 -52.46
C VAL A 476 28.19 -0.17 -51.43
N PHE A 477 28.44 0.30 -50.21
CA PHE A 477 27.40 0.88 -49.34
C PHE A 477 27.96 1.91 -48.34
N SER A 478 29.11 2.50 -48.65
CA SER A 478 29.63 3.70 -48.00
C SER A 478 29.66 4.84 -49.01
N GLY A 479 28.50 5.06 -49.65
CA GLY A 479 28.25 6.17 -50.56
C GLY A 479 27.45 7.23 -49.82
N SER A 480 28.12 8.33 -49.50
CA SER A 480 27.61 9.58 -48.98
C SER A 480 26.31 9.97 -49.70
N ALA A 481 25.17 9.78 -49.02
CA ALA A 481 23.99 10.55 -49.36
C ALA A 481 24.25 11.98 -48.89
N LEU A 482 24.57 12.86 -49.83
CA LEU A 482 24.29 14.28 -49.72
C LEU A 482 22.87 14.44 -49.13
N PRO A 483 22.62 15.41 -48.24
CA PRO A 483 21.31 15.59 -47.63
C PRO A 483 20.27 15.81 -48.72
N ASN A 484 19.45 14.79 -48.98
CA ASN A 484 18.22 14.95 -49.74
C ASN A 484 17.42 16.03 -49.01
N GLY A 485 16.99 17.07 -49.73
CA GLY A 485 16.31 18.26 -49.20
C GLY A 485 14.91 18.03 -48.59
N ASN A 486 14.73 16.96 -47.81
CA ASN A 486 13.48 16.57 -47.13
C ASN A 486 13.59 16.51 -45.59
N ASP A 487 14.75 16.85 -44.99
CA ASP A 487 14.97 16.85 -43.53
C ASP A 487 14.38 18.08 -42.81
N LYS A 488 13.05 18.25 -42.87
CA LYS A 488 12.34 19.36 -42.20
C LYS A 488 11.30 18.93 -41.15
N ARG A 489 11.26 17.65 -40.73
CA ARG A 489 10.27 17.14 -39.76
C ARG A 489 10.92 16.35 -38.63
N HIS A 490 10.24 16.27 -37.48
CA HIS A 490 10.67 15.53 -36.29
C HIS A 490 9.47 15.08 -35.45
N TRP A 491 9.72 14.24 -34.43
CA TRP A 491 8.69 13.78 -33.50
C TRP A 491 8.50 14.76 -32.34
N VAL A 492 7.26 15.17 -32.11
CA VAL A 492 6.84 15.99 -30.97
C VAL A 492 5.69 15.29 -30.27
N GLY A 493 5.76 15.11 -28.95
CA GLY A 493 4.62 14.59 -28.18
C GLY A 493 3.45 15.57 -28.28
N THR A 494 2.32 15.14 -28.84
CA THR A 494 1.06 15.92 -28.87
C THR A 494 0.18 15.63 -27.65
N TRP A 495 0.43 14.49 -27.01
CA TRP A 495 -0.14 14.10 -25.73
C TRP A 495 0.86 13.23 -24.99
N ALA A 496 0.94 13.40 -23.67
CA ALA A 496 1.69 12.53 -22.79
C ALA A 496 1.02 12.49 -21.41
N SER A 497 1.36 11.47 -20.63
CA SER A 497 1.02 11.36 -19.21
C SER A 497 2.20 10.78 -18.43
N MET A 498 2.34 11.17 -17.17
CA MET A 498 3.37 10.64 -16.29
C MET A 498 3.08 9.17 -15.96
N PRO A 499 3.99 8.22 -16.26
CA PRO A 499 3.79 6.82 -15.92
C PRO A 499 3.89 6.61 -14.41
N GLN A 500 2.91 5.89 -13.85
CA GLN A 500 2.82 5.51 -12.44
C GLN A 500 2.68 4.00 -12.29
N GLU A 501 3.16 3.47 -11.16
CA GLU A 501 2.70 2.17 -10.70
C GLU A 501 1.21 2.29 -10.32
N VAL A 502 0.38 1.40 -10.86
CA VAL A 502 -1.04 1.40 -10.52
C VAL A 502 -1.23 0.74 -9.16
N GLU A 503 -1.71 1.53 -8.20
CA GLU A 503 -2.05 1.06 -6.85
C GLU A 503 -3.19 0.04 -6.89
N PRO A 504 -3.27 -0.90 -5.91
CA PRO A 504 -4.28 -1.96 -5.91
C PRO A 504 -5.73 -1.48 -6.07
N ALA A 505 -6.08 -0.32 -5.52
CA ALA A 505 -7.42 0.27 -5.61
C ALA A 505 -7.74 0.87 -7.00
N ASN A 506 -6.72 1.13 -7.82
CA ASN A 506 -6.82 1.72 -9.15
C ASN A 506 -6.61 0.70 -10.28
N LEU A 507 -6.38 -0.58 -9.94
CA LEU A 507 -6.33 -1.68 -10.89
C LEU A 507 -7.69 -1.84 -11.60
N ALA A 508 -7.67 -2.48 -12.76
CA ALA A 508 -8.89 -2.75 -13.50
C ALA A 508 -9.89 -3.54 -12.64
N PRO A 509 -11.19 -3.21 -12.67
CA PRO A 509 -12.18 -3.93 -11.89
C PRO A 509 -12.33 -5.37 -12.38
N ALA A 510 -12.78 -6.27 -11.50
CA ALA A 510 -13.19 -7.62 -11.90
C ALA A 510 -14.29 -7.55 -13.00
N PRO A 511 -14.28 -8.44 -14.01
CA PRO A 511 -13.38 -9.58 -14.22
C PRO A 511 -12.12 -9.24 -15.05
N PHE A 512 -11.76 -7.97 -15.22
CA PHE A 512 -10.67 -7.51 -16.08
C PHE A 512 -9.33 -7.36 -15.34
N GLY A 513 -9.34 -7.41 -14.02
CA GLY A 513 -8.15 -7.32 -13.18
C GLY A 513 -8.50 -7.37 -11.71
N GLY A 514 -7.66 -6.74 -10.89
CA GLY A 514 -7.85 -6.59 -9.45
C GLY A 514 -6.58 -6.95 -8.68
N ALA A 515 -6.55 -6.58 -7.39
CA ALA A 515 -5.39 -6.79 -6.52
C ALA A 515 -4.98 -8.26 -6.40
N ASP A 516 -5.97 -9.15 -6.42
CA ASP A 516 -5.81 -10.61 -6.30
C ASP A 516 -5.85 -11.35 -7.65
N ALA A 517 -6.00 -10.63 -8.77
CA ALA A 517 -6.01 -11.25 -10.09
C ALA A 517 -4.62 -11.77 -10.45
N ALA A 518 -4.55 -13.00 -10.97
CA ALA A 518 -3.29 -13.59 -11.43
C ALA A 518 -2.67 -12.81 -12.61
N ALA A 519 -3.52 -12.18 -13.43
CA ALA A 519 -3.12 -11.33 -14.53
C ALA A 519 -4.09 -10.15 -14.68
N GLN A 520 -3.55 -8.98 -15.01
CA GLN A 520 -4.33 -7.80 -15.40
C GLN A 520 -4.65 -7.87 -16.89
N PHE A 521 -5.89 -7.55 -17.24
CA PHE A 521 -6.42 -7.52 -18.60
C PHE A 521 -6.32 -8.86 -19.35
N GLU A 522 -6.37 -10.00 -18.65
CA GLU A 522 -6.39 -11.31 -19.31
C GLU A 522 -7.57 -11.43 -20.27
N ASN A 523 -7.29 -11.89 -21.50
CA ASN A 523 -8.25 -11.98 -22.60
C ASN A 523 -9.13 -10.73 -22.70
N THR A 524 -8.53 -9.54 -22.65
CA THR A 524 -9.28 -8.27 -22.54
C THR A 524 -8.82 -7.27 -23.58
N THR A 525 -9.79 -6.65 -24.25
CA THR A 525 -9.60 -5.40 -24.99
C THR A 525 -9.86 -4.23 -24.05
N LEU A 526 -8.87 -3.36 -23.91
CA LEU A 526 -8.92 -2.08 -23.24
C LEU A 526 -9.01 -0.96 -24.29
N ARG A 527 -9.99 -0.07 -24.17
CA ARG A 527 -10.19 1.08 -25.05
C ARG A 527 -10.12 2.37 -24.25
N GLN A 528 -9.22 3.26 -24.65
CA GLN A 528 -8.90 4.49 -23.91
C GLN A 528 -8.95 5.69 -24.86
N THR A 529 -9.23 6.88 -24.33
CA THR A 529 -9.24 8.12 -25.13
C THR A 529 -8.18 9.09 -24.65
N PHE A 530 -7.51 9.77 -25.59
CA PHE A 530 -6.48 10.77 -25.33
C PHE A 530 -6.79 12.08 -26.08
N HIS A 531 -6.57 13.22 -25.44
CA HIS A 531 -6.84 14.54 -26.01
C HIS A 531 -5.56 15.14 -26.61
N MET A 532 -5.55 15.39 -27.92
CA MET A 532 -4.36 15.86 -28.65
C MET A 532 -4.23 17.38 -28.56
N SER A 533 -3.04 17.90 -28.27
CA SER A 533 -2.80 19.35 -28.27
C SER A 533 -2.63 19.91 -29.70
N ILE A 534 -1.79 19.26 -30.52
CA ILE A 534 -1.54 19.61 -31.92
C ILE A 534 -1.99 18.51 -32.88
N GLY A 535 -2.24 18.88 -34.14
CA GLY A 535 -2.58 17.96 -35.22
C GLY A 535 -1.36 17.44 -35.98
N ALA A 536 -1.53 16.33 -36.69
CA ALA A 536 -0.54 15.76 -37.60
C ALA A 536 -1.16 14.78 -38.60
N ASP A 537 -0.47 14.52 -39.71
CA ASP A 537 -0.88 13.50 -40.69
C ASP A 537 -0.30 12.12 -40.40
N LYS A 538 0.71 12.05 -39.52
CA LYS A 538 1.42 10.83 -39.16
C LYS A 538 1.77 10.84 -37.68
N ILE A 539 1.48 9.73 -37.00
CA ILE A 539 1.70 9.57 -35.57
C ILE A 539 2.38 8.25 -35.21
N ARG A 540 2.80 8.13 -33.95
CA ARG A 540 3.15 6.85 -33.30
C ARG A 540 2.69 6.88 -31.84
N ILE A 541 2.45 5.69 -31.27
CA ILE A 541 2.00 5.53 -29.88
C ILE A 541 3.14 4.99 -29.03
N ARG A 542 3.32 5.53 -27.83
CA ARG A 542 4.30 5.07 -26.84
C ARG A 542 3.61 4.25 -25.75
N PHE A 543 4.03 2.99 -25.64
CA PHE A 543 3.63 2.07 -24.57
C PHE A 543 4.75 1.95 -23.54
N SER A 544 4.39 1.92 -22.26
CA SER A 544 5.31 1.90 -21.14
C SER A 544 5.01 0.75 -20.19
N ASN A 545 6.06 0.02 -19.83
CA ASN A 545 6.06 -1.02 -18.82
C ASN A 545 7.08 -0.73 -17.71
N ILE A 546 7.41 0.55 -17.49
CA ILE A 546 8.45 1.01 -16.56
C ILE A 546 8.26 0.51 -15.11
N PHE A 547 7.01 0.37 -14.65
CA PHE A 547 6.69 -0.14 -13.31
C PHE A 547 6.26 -1.60 -13.29
N GLY A 548 6.12 -2.23 -14.47
CA GLY A 548 5.78 -3.63 -14.58
C GLY A 548 6.88 -4.55 -14.05
N LYS A 549 6.48 -5.65 -13.41
CA LYS A 549 7.41 -6.70 -12.96
C LYS A 549 7.47 -7.91 -13.90
N THR A 550 6.58 -7.97 -14.88
CA THR A 550 6.61 -8.93 -15.97
C THR A 550 6.41 -8.23 -17.30
N ASP A 551 6.75 -8.90 -18.38
CA ASP A 551 6.43 -8.47 -19.73
C ASP A 551 4.93 -8.13 -19.89
N LEU A 552 4.65 -7.06 -20.62
CA LEU A 552 3.32 -6.67 -21.06
C LEU A 552 3.08 -7.21 -22.48
N PRO A 553 2.22 -8.24 -22.66
CA PRO A 553 2.00 -8.84 -23.97
C PRO A 553 0.86 -8.16 -24.72
N ILE A 554 1.18 -7.21 -25.59
CA ILE A 554 0.20 -6.58 -26.50
C ILE A 554 0.01 -7.50 -27.71
N THR A 555 -1.13 -8.18 -27.78
CA THR A 555 -1.45 -9.15 -28.83
C THR A 555 -2.03 -8.49 -30.08
N ALA A 556 -2.78 -7.40 -29.90
CA ALA A 556 -3.24 -6.55 -31.00
C ALA A 556 -3.50 -5.13 -30.48
N ALA A 557 -3.34 -4.10 -31.33
CA ALA A 557 -3.73 -2.74 -31.00
C ALA A 557 -4.19 -1.96 -32.23
N SER A 558 -5.16 -1.06 -32.07
CA SER A 558 -5.68 -0.21 -33.14
C SER A 558 -6.02 1.18 -32.61
N ILE A 559 -6.10 2.14 -33.52
CA ILE A 559 -6.52 3.52 -33.24
C ILE A 559 -7.70 3.90 -34.12
N ALA A 560 -8.55 4.80 -33.62
CA ALA A 560 -9.67 5.37 -34.36
C ALA A 560 -10.08 6.72 -33.76
N LEU A 561 -10.94 7.47 -34.45
CA LEU A 561 -11.63 8.60 -33.86
C LEU A 561 -12.83 8.10 -33.02
N PRO A 562 -13.05 8.63 -31.81
CA PRO A 562 -14.24 8.30 -31.02
C PRO A 562 -15.51 8.89 -31.65
N VAL A 563 -16.64 8.21 -31.47
CA VAL A 563 -17.93 8.70 -31.99
C VAL A 563 -18.27 10.07 -31.39
N GLY A 564 -18.66 11.01 -32.26
CA GLY A 564 -18.95 12.38 -31.86
C GLY A 564 -17.74 13.17 -31.36
N GLY A 565 -16.51 12.64 -31.52
CA GLY A 565 -15.29 13.29 -31.06
C GLY A 565 -15.17 13.39 -29.53
N LYS A 566 -15.99 12.67 -28.77
CA LYS A 566 -16.06 12.78 -27.31
C LYS A 566 -14.94 12.00 -26.62
N ALA A 567 -14.49 12.47 -25.46
CA ALA A 567 -13.64 11.70 -24.57
C ALA A 567 -14.47 10.67 -23.79
N GLY A 568 -13.83 9.61 -23.30
CA GLY A 568 -14.47 8.66 -22.39
C GLY A 568 -15.54 7.75 -23.01
N VAL A 569 -15.71 7.75 -24.34
CA VAL A 569 -16.74 6.93 -25.00
C VAL A 569 -16.16 5.58 -25.47
N GLY A 570 -16.95 4.51 -25.31
CA GLY A 570 -16.57 3.17 -25.75
C GLY A 570 -16.71 2.97 -27.27
N GLN A 571 -17.40 3.88 -27.96
CA GLN A 571 -17.68 3.81 -29.40
C GLN A 571 -16.64 4.53 -30.25
N ILE A 572 -16.31 3.95 -31.41
CA ILE A 572 -15.40 4.52 -32.40
C ILE A 572 -16.06 4.63 -33.78
N ASP A 573 -15.60 5.58 -34.60
CA ASP A 573 -15.89 5.57 -36.03
C ASP A 573 -15.02 4.52 -36.72
N THR A 574 -15.61 3.37 -37.02
CA THR A 574 -14.91 2.22 -37.62
C THR A 574 -14.31 2.51 -38.99
N LYS A 575 -14.78 3.56 -39.70
CA LYS A 575 -14.19 3.98 -40.99
C LYS A 575 -12.81 4.60 -40.82
N THR A 576 -12.50 5.07 -39.62
CA THR A 576 -11.20 5.67 -39.29
C THR A 576 -10.22 4.67 -38.70
N THR A 577 -10.67 3.44 -38.40
CA THR A 577 -9.84 2.44 -37.72
C THR A 577 -8.57 2.12 -38.49
N LYS A 578 -7.44 2.18 -37.79
CA LYS A 578 -6.13 1.76 -38.28
C LYS A 578 -5.46 0.82 -37.29
N GLN A 579 -5.02 -0.33 -37.77
CA GLN A 579 -4.28 -1.30 -36.98
C GLN A 579 -2.84 -0.78 -36.73
N LEU A 580 -2.40 -0.81 -35.47
CA LEU A 580 -1.01 -0.53 -35.12
C LEU A 580 -0.12 -1.74 -35.39
N LYS A 581 1.13 -1.47 -35.73
CA LYS A 581 2.19 -2.46 -35.92
C LYS A 581 3.39 -2.14 -35.06
N PHE A 582 4.25 -3.13 -34.85
CA PHE A 582 5.49 -3.06 -34.09
C PHE A 582 6.57 -3.81 -34.86
N LYS A 583 7.50 -3.07 -35.48
CA LYS A 583 8.52 -3.61 -36.38
C LYS A 583 7.89 -4.52 -37.45
N GLY A 584 6.77 -4.08 -38.03
CA GLY A 584 5.99 -4.78 -39.05
C GLY A 584 5.03 -5.86 -38.53
N LYS A 585 5.07 -6.22 -37.23
CA LYS A 585 4.22 -7.25 -36.62
C LYS A 585 2.97 -6.65 -35.97
N ASN A 586 1.91 -7.44 -35.83
CA ASN A 586 0.66 -6.99 -35.18
C ASN A 586 0.70 -7.02 -33.64
N SER A 587 1.72 -7.64 -33.06
CA SER A 587 1.89 -7.85 -31.63
C SER A 587 3.28 -7.48 -31.16
N VAL A 588 3.42 -7.21 -29.86
CA VAL A 588 4.69 -6.94 -29.19
C VAL A 588 4.64 -7.36 -27.72
N SER A 589 5.78 -7.83 -27.20
CA SER A 589 6.02 -7.93 -25.76
C SER A 589 6.80 -6.70 -25.33
N VAL A 590 6.27 -5.90 -24.40
CA VAL A 590 7.00 -4.77 -23.81
C VAL A 590 7.70 -5.30 -22.55
N PRO A 591 9.04 -5.42 -22.52
CA PRO A 591 9.73 -6.01 -21.38
C PRO A 591 9.48 -5.23 -20.08
N ALA A 592 9.60 -5.89 -18.94
CA ALA A 592 9.53 -5.23 -17.63
C ALA A 592 10.58 -4.10 -17.54
N GLY A 593 10.17 -2.91 -17.08
CA GLY A 593 11.05 -1.74 -16.97
C GLY A 593 11.21 -0.92 -18.25
N GLU A 594 10.70 -1.38 -19.40
CA GLU A 594 10.99 -0.81 -20.71
C GLU A 594 9.83 -0.02 -21.34
N ILE A 595 10.13 0.70 -22.42
CA ILE A 595 9.15 1.36 -23.30
C ILE A 595 9.25 0.83 -24.73
N VAL A 596 8.13 0.86 -25.45
CA VAL A 596 8.07 0.50 -26.87
C VAL A 596 7.21 1.50 -27.63
N TYR A 597 7.65 1.85 -28.85
CA TYR A 597 6.86 2.65 -29.78
C TYR A 597 6.19 1.75 -30.82
N SER A 598 4.97 2.11 -31.23
CA SER A 598 4.39 1.57 -32.46
C SER A 598 5.18 2.05 -33.68
N ASP A 599 5.05 1.32 -34.79
CA ASP A 599 5.47 1.82 -36.10
C ASP A 599 4.71 3.13 -36.42
N PRO A 600 5.33 4.07 -37.17
CA PRO A 600 4.65 5.26 -37.64
C PRO A 600 3.44 4.90 -38.52
N ILE A 601 2.33 5.61 -38.31
CA ILE A 601 1.09 5.36 -39.03
C ILE A 601 0.50 6.65 -39.61
N ASP A 602 0.09 6.60 -40.87
CA ASP A 602 -0.62 7.70 -41.52
C ASP A 602 -2.06 7.75 -40.97
N PHE A 603 -2.31 8.77 -40.14
CA PHE A 603 -3.58 9.00 -39.47
C PHE A 603 -3.73 10.50 -39.26
N LYS A 604 -4.70 11.11 -39.95
CA LYS A 604 -4.94 12.55 -39.89
C LYS A 604 -5.62 12.93 -38.58
N LEU A 605 -4.84 13.43 -37.63
CA LEU A 605 -5.32 14.05 -36.39
C LEU A 605 -5.50 15.54 -36.58
N LYS A 606 -6.65 16.05 -36.12
CA LYS A 606 -6.88 17.50 -36.00
C LYS A 606 -6.32 17.98 -34.65
N PRO A 607 -5.88 19.24 -34.53
CA PRO A 607 -5.60 19.83 -33.22
C PRO A 607 -6.83 19.72 -32.31
N LEU A 608 -6.62 19.54 -31.00
CA LEU A 608 -7.69 19.43 -29.98
C LEU A 608 -8.67 18.27 -30.22
N SER A 609 -8.34 17.31 -31.08
CA SER A 609 -9.17 16.13 -31.30
C SER A 609 -8.86 15.03 -30.30
N ASN A 610 -9.86 14.19 -30.04
CA ASN A 610 -9.68 12.99 -29.22
C ASN A 610 -9.29 11.80 -30.10
N LEU A 611 -8.38 10.97 -29.62
CA LEU A 611 -7.95 9.72 -30.24
C LEU A 611 -8.34 8.53 -29.35
N ALA A 612 -9.03 7.55 -29.90
CA ALA A 612 -9.31 6.29 -29.22
C ALA A 612 -8.21 5.27 -29.55
N LEU A 613 -7.60 4.68 -28.52
CA LEU A 613 -6.65 3.57 -28.61
C LEU A 613 -7.30 2.31 -28.04
N SER A 614 -7.34 1.22 -28.81
CA SER A 614 -7.74 -0.10 -28.33
C SER A 614 -6.52 -1.02 -28.26
N VAL A 615 -6.31 -1.68 -27.12
CA VAL A 615 -5.22 -2.63 -26.85
C VAL A 615 -5.83 -3.94 -26.40
N TYR A 616 -5.43 -5.05 -27.02
CA TYR A 616 -5.86 -6.39 -26.62
C TYR A 616 -4.66 -7.19 -26.10
N THR A 617 -4.85 -7.78 -24.92
CA THR A 617 -3.88 -8.69 -24.29
C THR A 617 -4.54 -10.04 -24.09
N GLU A 618 -4.13 -11.05 -24.87
CA GLU A 618 -4.71 -12.40 -24.80
C GLU A 618 -4.42 -13.06 -23.45
N LYS A 619 -3.17 -13.00 -22.99
CA LYS A 619 -2.73 -13.60 -21.72
C LYS A 619 -2.79 -12.63 -20.52
N GLY A 620 -3.04 -11.35 -20.77
CA GLY A 620 -2.88 -10.30 -19.76
C GLY A 620 -1.43 -10.12 -19.31
N GLN A 621 -1.19 -9.13 -18.46
CA GLN A 621 0.10 -8.96 -17.78
C GLN A 621 0.04 -9.63 -16.41
N LEU A 622 1.00 -10.50 -16.09
CA LEU A 622 0.99 -11.26 -14.84
C LEU A 622 1.23 -10.37 -13.60
N GLY A 623 0.59 -10.74 -12.50
CA GLY A 623 0.69 -10.04 -11.21
C GLY A 623 -0.17 -8.78 -11.14
N ASN A 624 0.15 -7.92 -10.16
CA ASN A 624 -0.62 -6.71 -9.85
C ASN A 624 0.22 -5.42 -9.89
N LYS A 625 1.45 -5.51 -10.43
CA LYS A 625 2.35 -4.38 -10.63
C LYS A 625 2.37 -4.05 -12.12
N ILE A 626 1.58 -3.06 -12.51
CA ILE A 626 1.44 -2.60 -13.90
C ILE A 626 1.67 -1.10 -14.00
N THR A 627 2.03 -0.62 -15.19
CA THR A 627 2.15 0.81 -15.49
C THR A 627 0.80 1.38 -15.94
N GLY A 628 0.44 2.53 -15.39
CA GLY A 628 -0.72 3.30 -15.82
C GLY A 628 -0.64 4.75 -15.34
N HIS A 629 -1.80 5.40 -15.29
CA HIS A 629 -1.95 6.75 -14.82
C HIS A 629 -3.36 6.89 -14.21
N PRO A 630 -3.50 6.67 -12.89
CA PRO A 630 -4.80 6.70 -12.21
C PRO A 630 -5.50 8.07 -12.23
N GLY A 631 -4.73 9.16 -12.33
CA GLY A 631 -5.23 10.54 -12.38
C GLY A 631 -5.96 10.94 -13.66
N SER A 632 -6.22 10.02 -14.60
CA SER A 632 -6.63 10.38 -15.95
C SER A 632 -8.00 11.05 -16.05
N ARG A 633 -8.95 10.83 -15.13
CA ARG A 633 -10.32 11.40 -15.17
C ARG A 633 -11.01 11.19 -16.53
N THR A 634 -10.63 10.11 -17.20
CA THR A 634 -11.10 9.75 -18.53
C THR A 634 -11.49 8.29 -18.50
N THR A 635 -12.74 8.01 -18.85
CA THR A 635 -13.31 6.67 -18.85
C THR A 635 -12.64 5.80 -19.92
N SER A 636 -11.93 4.77 -19.46
CA SER A 636 -11.45 3.68 -20.27
C SER A 636 -12.42 2.50 -20.18
N TRP A 637 -12.66 1.82 -21.29
CA TRP A 637 -13.61 0.72 -21.43
C TRP A 637 -12.91 -0.62 -21.62
N MET A 638 -13.51 -1.68 -21.10
CA MET A 638 -12.99 -3.04 -21.18
C MET A 638 -14.03 -4.01 -21.76
N GLN A 639 -13.56 -5.02 -22.48
CA GLN A 639 -14.39 -6.12 -22.98
C GLN A 639 -13.54 -7.38 -23.16
N LYS A 640 -14.05 -8.53 -22.74
CA LYS A 640 -13.37 -9.82 -22.95
C LYS A 640 -13.31 -10.17 -24.43
N GLY A 641 -12.20 -10.75 -24.88
CA GLY A 641 -11.94 -11.08 -26.28
C GLY A 641 -11.26 -9.97 -27.06
N ASN A 642 -10.85 -10.30 -28.29
CA ASN A 642 -10.22 -9.36 -29.21
C ASN A 642 -11.28 -8.50 -29.93
N HIS A 643 -11.46 -7.28 -29.44
CA HIS A 643 -12.43 -6.29 -29.91
C HIS A 643 -11.77 -4.99 -30.35
N VAL A 644 -10.47 -5.00 -30.70
CA VAL A 644 -9.73 -3.78 -31.05
C VAL A 644 -10.39 -3.00 -32.20
N ASN A 645 -11.03 -3.70 -33.15
CA ASN A 645 -11.70 -3.10 -34.30
C ASN A 645 -13.24 -3.02 -34.14
N ALA A 646 -13.79 -3.41 -32.99
CA ALA A 646 -15.23 -3.37 -32.75
C ALA A 646 -15.75 -1.94 -32.67
N ALA A 647 -16.95 -1.69 -33.20
CA ALA A 647 -17.59 -0.37 -33.15
C ALA A 647 -17.81 0.14 -31.71
N SER A 648 -17.95 -0.76 -30.74
CA SER A 648 -18.14 -0.44 -29.32
C SER A 648 -17.45 -1.47 -28.42
N VAL A 649 -17.02 -1.01 -27.24
CA VAL A 649 -16.50 -1.79 -26.11
C VAL A 649 -17.26 -1.31 -24.87
N SER A 650 -17.87 -2.21 -24.09
CA SER A 650 -18.82 -1.77 -23.05
C SER A 650 -19.03 -2.70 -21.84
N GLN A 651 -18.21 -3.74 -21.65
CA GLN A 651 -18.46 -4.71 -20.55
C GLN A 651 -17.99 -4.21 -19.17
N GLY A 652 -16.97 -3.35 -19.14
CA GLY A 652 -16.49 -2.72 -17.91
C GLY A 652 -15.84 -1.39 -18.20
N SER A 653 -15.58 -0.62 -17.15
CA SER A 653 -14.92 0.67 -17.28
C SER A 653 -14.18 1.09 -16.01
N ALA A 654 -13.15 1.92 -16.17
CA ALA A 654 -12.50 2.64 -15.07
C ALA A 654 -12.02 4.02 -15.55
N LYS A 655 -11.91 4.99 -14.65
CA LYS A 655 -11.51 6.37 -14.99
C LYS A 655 -9.98 6.55 -14.91
N HIS A 656 -9.27 5.65 -15.56
CA HIS A 656 -7.81 5.54 -15.51
C HIS A 656 -7.25 5.25 -16.91
N TRP A 657 -6.02 5.66 -17.18
CA TRP A 657 -5.26 5.17 -18.33
C TRP A 657 -4.30 4.06 -17.89
N TYR A 658 -4.08 3.09 -18.76
CA TYR A 658 -3.14 1.98 -18.56
C TYR A 658 -2.25 1.83 -19.80
N PHE A 659 -1.00 1.40 -19.58
CA PHE A 659 0.00 0.99 -20.57
C PHE A 659 0.49 2.03 -21.59
N ALA A 660 -0.32 2.98 -22.04
CA ALA A 660 0.09 4.03 -22.98
C ALA A 660 0.37 5.34 -22.24
N ASN A 661 1.49 5.99 -22.57
CA ASN A 661 1.92 7.23 -21.92
C ASN A 661 2.43 8.30 -22.90
N GLY A 662 2.22 8.11 -24.22
CA GLY A 662 2.52 9.15 -25.21
C GLY A 662 1.89 8.90 -26.57
N VAL A 663 1.54 10.00 -27.25
CA VAL A 663 1.22 10.05 -28.69
C VAL A 663 2.13 11.09 -29.31
N ASP A 664 2.99 10.66 -30.23
CA ASP A 664 3.91 11.56 -30.92
C ASP A 664 3.40 11.87 -32.32
N SER A 665 3.52 13.14 -32.70
CA SER A 665 3.17 13.69 -34.00
C SER A 665 4.42 13.92 -34.84
N TRP A 666 4.42 13.48 -36.11
CA TRP A 666 5.49 13.76 -37.05
C TRP A 666 5.24 15.10 -37.73
N VAL A 667 5.91 16.15 -37.27
CA VAL A 667 5.57 17.55 -37.58
C VAL A 667 6.77 18.33 -38.09
N PRO A 668 6.57 19.49 -38.76
CA PRO A 668 7.67 20.36 -39.17
C PRO A 668 8.57 20.79 -37.99
N LYS A 669 9.83 21.13 -38.30
CA LYS A 669 10.90 21.37 -37.32
C LYS A 669 10.64 22.57 -36.38
N ASP A 670 9.75 23.48 -36.75
CA ASP A 670 9.32 24.63 -35.95
C ASP A 670 8.30 24.27 -34.85
N HIS A 671 7.79 23.02 -34.85
CA HIS A 671 6.93 22.52 -33.79
C HIS A 671 7.73 22.02 -32.59
N PHE A 672 7.21 22.18 -31.39
CA PHE A 672 7.84 21.72 -30.15
C PHE A 672 6.81 21.48 -29.05
N ALA A 673 7.23 20.83 -27.95
CA ALA A 673 6.41 20.60 -26.79
C ALA A 673 6.82 21.49 -25.60
N VAL A 674 5.82 21.98 -24.88
CA VAL A 674 5.94 22.40 -23.49
C VAL A 674 5.55 21.23 -22.58
N VAL A 675 6.45 20.87 -21.67
CA VAL A 675 6.24 19.81 -20.67
C VAL A 675 5.81 20.45 -19.36
N LEU A 676 4.75 19.92 -18.76
CA LEU A 676 4.23 20.36 -17.47
C LEU A 676 4.59 19.33 -16.40
N LEU A 677 5.56 19.66 -15.53
CA LEU A 677 5.89 18.88 -14.34
C LEU A 677 5.04 19.41 -13.18
N GLY A 678 4.33 18.51 -12.49
CA GLY A 678 3.48 18.92 -11.38
C GLY A 678 2.85 17.79 -10.56
N ASP A 679 2.00 18.21 -9.64
CA ASP A 679 1.22 17.36 -8.74
C ASP A 679 -0.26 17.21 -9.18
N SER A 680 -1.15 16.91 -8.23
CA SER A 680 -2.60 16.78 -8.43
C SER A 680 -3.26 17.99 -9.06
N ILE A 681 -2.75 19.20 -8.86
CA ILE A 681 -3.33 20.41 -9.44
C ILE A 681 -3.10 20.42 -10.96
N THR A 682 -1.90 20.03 -11.40
CA THR A 682 -1.59 19.94 -12.84
C THR A 682 -2.14 18.68 -13.48
N ASP A 683 -2.16 17.57 -12.75
CA ASP A 683 -2.81 16.31 -13.14
C ASP A 683 -4.33 16.49 -13.40
N GLY A 684 -4.94 17.49 -12.76
CA GLY A 684 -6.31 17.93 -13.03
C GLY A 684 -7.33 17.58 -11.95
N ARG A 685 -6.93 17.41 -10.69
CA ARG A 685 -7.89 17.16 -9.59
C ARG A 685 -8.86 18.32 -9.44
N GLY A 686 -10.15 18.03 -9.59
CA GLY A 686 -11.21 19.05 -9.62
C GLY A 686 -11.75 19.31 -11.03
N SER A 687 -11.14 18.72 -12.08
CA SER A 687 -11.67 18.71 -13.43
C SER A 687 -12.93 17.82 -13.52
N THR A 688 -13.75 18.03 -14.53
CA THR A 688 -14.90 17.15 -14.80
C THR A 688 -14.41 15.91 -15.55
N ASP A 689 -14.95 14.74 -15.20
CA ASP A 689 -14.63 13.52 -15.94
C ASP A 689 -15.09 13.63 -17.39
N ASP A 690 -14.28 13.14 -18.32
CA ASP A 690 -14.57 13.03 -19.76
C ASP A 690 -14.82 14.37 -20.51
N THR A 691 -14.48 15.52 -19.92
CA THR A 691 -14.67 16.85 -20.56
C THR A 691 -13.38 17.51 -21.06
N ASN A 692 -12.20 17.03 -20.66
CA ASN A 692 -10.90 17.66 -20.95
C ASN A 692 -10.85 19.13 -20.52
N ASP A 693 -11.21 19.44 -19.26
CA ASP A 693 -11.24 20.80 -18.71
C ASP A 693 -10.13 21.05 -17.66
N ARG A 694 -8.96 20.41 -17.82
CA ARG A 694 -7.75 20.72 -17.03
C ARG A 694 -7.12 22.01 -17.54
N TRP A 695 -6.26 22.64 -16.74
CA TRP A 695 -5.59 23.86 -17.20
C TRP A 695 -4.63 23.60 -18.37
N SER A 696 -4.08 22.39 -18.48
CA SER A 696 -3.28 21.96 -19.64
C SER A 696 -4.10 21.91 -20.93
N ASP A 697 -5.36 21.46 -20.83
CA ASP A 697 -6.28 21.39 -21.96
C ASP A 697 -6.71 22.81 -22.38
N ALA A 698 -7.00 23.68 -21.40
CA ALA A 698 -7.29 25.09 -21.64
C ALA A 698 -6.10 25.86 -22.25
N LEU A 699 -4.87 25.57 -21.82
CA LEU A 699 -3.66 26.13 -22.43
C LEU A 699 -3.50 25.66 -23.88
N ALA A 700 -3.71 24.38 -24.16
CA ALA A 700 -3.64 23.86 -25.52
C ALA A 700 -4.67 24.55 -26.44
N ALA A 701 -5.90 24.75 -25.95
CA ALA A 701 -6.93 25.49 -26.68
C ALA A 701 -6.53 26.95 -26.95
N ASP A 702 -6.06 27.67 -25.93
CA ASP A 702 -5.62 29.07 -26.05
C ASP A 702 -4.45 29.25 -27.03
N LEU A 703 -3.52 28.29 -27.07
CA LEU A 703 -2.42 28.28 -28.05
C LEU A 703 -2.93 28.14 -29.49
N GLN A 704 -3.94 27.30 -29.74
CA GLN A 704 -4.55 27.16 -31.06
C GLN A 704 -5.31 28.44 -31.45
N GLU A 705 -6.12 28.99 -30.54
CA GLU A 705 -6.88 30.23 -30.75
C GLU A 705 -5.97 31.44 -31.00
N SER A 706 -4.81 31.48 -30.34
CA SER A 706 -3.80 32.53 -30.47
C SER A 706 -2.88 32.36 -31.68
N GLY A 707 -3.11 31.36 -32.54
CA GLY A 707 -2.32 31.10 -33.74
C GLY A 707 -0.92 30.50 -33.47
N MET A 708 -0.66 30.00 -32.25
CA MET A 708 0.57 29.31 -31.86
C MET A 708 0.40 27.79 -32.02
N SER A 709 -0.12 27.37 -33.17
CA SER A 709 -0.51 25.98 -33.44
C SER A 709 0.65 24.98 -33.48
N ASN A 710 1.89 25.49 -33.46
CA ASN A 710 3.12 24.71 -33.44
C ASN A 710 3.57 24.29 -32.02
N VAL A 711 2.86 24.72 -30.97
CA VAL A 711 3.20 24.42 -29.57
C VAL A 711 2.29 23.31 -29.03
N ALA A 712 2.87 22.15 -28.74
CA ALA A 712 2.21 21.03 -28.09
C ALA A 712 2.30 21.13 -26.56
N VAL A 713 1.29 20.63 -25.85
CA VAL A 713 1.22 20.63 -24.39
C VAL A 713 1.25 19.19 -23.88
N ASN A 714 2.27 18.85 -23.09
CA ASN A 714 2.48 17.52 -22.52
C ASN A 714 2.35 17.58 -21.01
N ASN A 715 1.27 17.02 -20.47
CA ASN A 715 1.03 16.98 -19.03
C ASN A 715 1.75 15.77 -18.40
N MET A 716 2.85 16.04 -17.70
CA MET A 716 3.67 15.04 -17.01
C MET A 716 3.55 15.18 -15.48
N ALA A 717 2.37 15.62 -15.02
CA ALA A 717 2.04 15.68 -13.61
C ALA A 717 1.44 14.37 -13.09
N ALA A 718 1.43 14.20 -11.77
CA ALA A 718 0.77 13.08 -11.12
C ALA A 718 0.12 13.49 -9.80
N GLY A 719 -1.10 12.99 -9.56
CA GLY A 719 -1.81 13.22 -8.31
C GLY A 719 -0.98 12.89 -7.07
N GLY A 720 -0.89 13.82 -6.12
CA GLY A 720 -0.16 13.60 -4.87
C GLY A 720 1.37 13.53 -4.99
N ASN A 721 1.96 13.83 -6.16
CA ASN A 721 3.42 13.80 -6.33
C ASN A 721 4.10 14.91 -5.51
N ALA A 722 5.30 14.60 -5.03
CA ALA A 722 6.15 15.49 -4.24
C ALA A 722 7.56 15.58 -4.88
N ILE A 723 8.28 16.66 -4.61
CA ILE A 723 9.59 16.90 -5.21
C ILE A 723 10.71 16.17 -4.46
N LEU A 724 10.67 16.20 -3.12
CA LEU A 724 11.78 15.82 -2.25
C LEU A 724 11.64 14.40 -1.70
N SER A 725 10.48 14.08 -1.13
CA SER A 725 10.25 12.84 -0.40
C SER A 725 8.76 12.58 -0.20
N GLY A 726 8.38 11.32 0.00
CA GLY A 726 6.97 10.95 0.17
C GLY A 726 6.16 11.15 -1.13
N GLY A 727 4.90 11.52 -0.98
CA GLY A 727 3.97 11.67 -2.10
C GLY A 727 3.57 10.35 -2.76
N LEU A 728 2.75 10.42 -3.79
CA LEU A 728 2.36 9.29 -4.62
C LEU A 728 3.28 9.19 -5.86
N GLY A 729 3.72 7.97 -6.17
CA GLY A 729 4.67 7.70 -7.26
C GLY A 729 6.11 8.15 -6.94
N PRO A 730 7.06 8.01 -7.89
CA PRO A 730 8.42 8.51 -7.71
C PRO A 730 8.43 10.03 -7.60
N ILE A 731 9.22 10.54 -6.67
CA ILE A 731 9.41 11.98 -6.46
C ILE A 731 9.97 12.68 -7.71
N LEU A 732 9.69 13.98 -7.86
CA LEU A 732 10.09 14.73 -9.05
C LEU A 732 11.60 14.63 -9.32
N LEU A 733 12.44 14.72 -8.28
CA LEU A 733 13.91 14.62 -8.40
C LEU A 733 14.39 13.30 -9.02
N GLN A 734 13.62 12.22 -8.93
CA GLN A 734 13.96 10.93 -9.54
C GLN A 734 13.50 10.82 -10.99
N ARG A 735 12.52 11.63 -11.41
CA ARG A 735 11.83 11.46 -12.70
C ARG A 735 11.95 12.62 -13.68
N TYR A 736 12.34 13.84 -13.26
CA TYR A 736 12.29 15.02 -14.15
C TYR A 736 13.14 14.86 -15.43
N LYS A 737 14.24 14.09 -15.39
CA LYS A 737 15.04 13.81 -16.59
C LYS A 737 14.24 13.02 -17.63
N ARG A 738 13.64 11.91 -17.22
CA ARG A 738 12.73 11.10 -18.04
C ARG A 738 11.50 11.89 -18.47
N ASP A 739 10.91 12.63 -17.55
CA ASP A 739 9.61 13.25 -17.75
C ASP A 739 9.66 14.59 -18.47
N ALA A 740 10.83 15.24 -18.55
CA ALA A 740 11.04 16.45 -19.32
C ALA A 740 12.13 16.35 -20.38
N LEU A 741 13.38 16.03 -19.99
CA LEU A 741 14.53 16.09 -20.91
C LEU A 741 14.44 15.06 -22.04
N GLU A 742 13.86 13.89 -21.76
CA GLU A 742 13.74 12.78 -22.71
C GLU A 742 12.44 12.82 -23.52
N GLN A 743 11.59 13.84 -23.34
CA GLN A 743 10.31 13.92 -24.06
C GLN A 743 10.50 14.40 -25.51
N PRO A 744 9.85 13.73 -26.49
CA PRO A 744 9.96 14.10 -27.90
C PRO A 744 9.57 15.56 -28.15
N GLY A 745 10.51 16.33 -28.71
CA GLY A 745 10.28 17.72 -29.10
C GLY A 745 10.23 18.72 -27.93
N ALA A 746 10.56 18.32 -26.71
CA ALA A 746 10.55 19.23 -25.56
C ALA A 746 11.47 20.44 -25.76
N LYS A 747 10.95 21.63 -25.52
CA LYS A 747 11.69 22.91 -25.56
C LYS A 747 11.42 23.82 -24.37
N PHE A 748 10.26 23.68 -23.75
CA PHE A 748 9.87 24.42 -22.56
C PHE A 748 9.46 23.45 -21.47
N VAL A 749 9.80 23.76 -20.22
CA VAL A 749 9.42 22.96 -19.06
C VAL A 749 8.84 23.88 -18.00
N VAL A 750 7.60 23.61 -17.61
CA VAL A 750 6.92 24.26 -16.48
C VAL A 750 7.11 23.39 -15.25
N VAL A 751 7.54 23.99 -14.14
CA VAL A 751 7.59 23.33 -12.83
C VAL A 751 6.51 23.95 -11.96
N PHE A 752 5.46 23.18 -11.69
CA PHE A 752 4.34 23.57 -10.83
C PHE A 752 4.02 22.45 -9.84
N GLU A 753 4.85 22.35 -8.80
CA GLU A 753 4.82 21.29 -7.80
C GLU A 753 5.38 21.81 -6.47
N GLY A 754 5.09 21.15 -5.36
CA GLY A 754 5.68 21.43 -4.04
C GLY A 754 4.66 21.44 -2.90
N VAL A 755 3.36 21.46 -3.22
CA VAL A 755 2.31 21.49 -2.19
C VAL A 755 2.27 20.22 -1.35
N ASN A 756 2.62 19.07 -1.94
CA ASN A 756 2.68 17.78 -1.22
C ASN A 756 3.97 17.57 -0.42
N ASP A 757 4.97 18.45 -0.56
CA ASP A 757 6.12 18.49 0.33
C ASP A 757 5.81 19.33 1.59
N ILE A 758 5.03 20.40 1.42
CA ILE A 758 4.63 21.33 2.49
C ILE A 758 3.47 20.76 3.32
N GLY A 759 2.42 20.31 2.66
CA GLY A 759 1.12 20.01 3.29
C GLY A 759 1.10 18.81 4.24
N PRO A 760 1.72 17.67 3.91
CA PRO A 760 1.79 16.52 4.81
C PRO A 760 2.90 16.60 5.88
N SER A 761 3.89 17.47 5.73
CA SER A 761 5.06 17.54 6.63
C SER A 761 4.73 18.22 7.96
N ALA A 762 5.52 17.96 9.02
CA ALA A 762 5.26 18.52 10.34
C ALA A 762 5.20 20.07 10.32
N THR A 763 4.36 20.64 11.18
CA THR A 763 4.09 22.09 11.21
C THR A 763 5.15 22.89 11.96
N ASP A 764 6.16 22.25 12.56
CA ASP A 764 7.21 22.96 13.28
C ASP A 764 8.11 23.77 12.33
N GLU A 765 8.57 24.94 12.81
CA GLU A 765 9.37 25.88 12.03
C GLU A 765 10.64 25.23 11.46
N ALA A 766 11.30 24.35 12.23
CA ALA A 766 12.54 23.71 11.80
C ALA A 766 12.30 22.78 10.60
N THR A 767 11.24 21.97 10.64
CA THR A 767 10.83 21.11 9.52
C THR A 767 10.42 21.95 8.32
N GLN A 768 9.57 22.95 8.52
CA GLN A 768 9.10 23.83 7.46
C GLN A 768 10.24 24.60 6.78
N LYS A 769 11.24 25.05 7.55
CA LYS A 769 12.47 25.64 7.02
C LYS A 769 13.27 24.63 6.19
N ARG A 770 13.43 23.38 6.65
CA ARG A 770 14.12 22.33 5.87
C ARG A 770 13.41 22.03 4.55
N ILE A 771 12.08 21.96 4.57
CA ILE A 771 11.26 21.76 3.35
C ILE A 771 11.45 22.93 2.38
N LYS A 772 11.36 24.17 2.86
CA LYS A 772 11.60 25.37 2.05
C LYS A 772 12.97 25.33 1.38
N ASP A 773 14.02 25.12 2.18
CA ASP A 773 15.42 25.15 1.70
C ASP A 773 15.66 23.98 0.72
N GLY A 774 15.10 22.81 0.99
CA GLY A 774 15.15 21.63 0.11
C GLY A 774 14.44 21.86 -1.22
N LEU A 775 13.22 22.42 -1.20
CA LEU A 775 12.45 22.72 -2.41
C LEU A 775 13.18 23.74 -3.30
N ILE A 776 13.72 24.80 -2.69
CA ILE A 776 14.54 25.79 -3.40
C ILE A 776 15.76 25.13 -4.06
N ALA A 777 16.50 24.29 -3.32
CA ALA A 777 17.64 23.58 -3.88
C ALA A 777 17.25 22.65 -5.04
N ALA A 778 16.14 21.93 -4.91
CA ALA A 778 15.61 21.06 -5.95
C ALA A 778 15.18 21.85 -7.19
N TYR A 779 14.47 22.97 -7.03
CA TYR A 779 14.12 23.85 -8.15
C TYR A 779 15.35 24.39 -8.88
N ILE A 780 16.40 24.80 -8.15
CA ILE A 780 17.66 25.25 -8.74
C ILE A 780 18.30 24.12 -9.56
N GLN A 781 18.38 22.90 -9.01
CA GLN A 781 18.94 21.76 -9.72
C GLN A 781 18.15 21.45 -10.99
N ILE A 782 16.83 21.33 -10.88
CA ILE A 782 15.95 21.03 -12.00
C ILE A 782 16.08 22.12 -13.09
N ALA A 783 16.03 23.40 -12.70
CA ALA A 783 16.14 24.50 -13.64
C ALA A 783 17.50 24.52 -14.36
N ASN A 784 18.60 24.31 -13.63
CA ASN A 784 19.94 24.28 -14.22
C ASN A 784 20.11 23.12 -15.20
N ASP A 785 19.61 21.93 -14.87
CA ASP A 785 19.69 20.77 -15.74
C ASP A 785 18.87 20.95 -17.04
N ILE A 786 17.68 21.55 -16.95
CA ILE A 786 16.84 21.85 -18.11
C ILE A 786 17.50 22.92 -19.00
N LYS A 787 18.05 23.98 -18.41
CA LYS A 787 18.79 25.02 -19.15
C LYS A 787 20.04 24.46 -19.81
N LYS A 788 20.77 23.57 -19.13
CA LYS A 788 21.93 22.85 -19.68
C LYS A 788 21.56 21.98 -20.88
N ALA A 789 20.34 21.45 -20.92
CA ALA A 789 19.79 20.75 -22.09
C ALA A 789 19.32 21.69 -23.22
N GLY A 790 19.50 23.01 -23.08
CA GLY A 790 19.10 24.02 -24.08
C GLY A 790 17.59 24.26 -24.14
N MET A 791 16.88 23.94 -23.06
CA MET A 791 15.44 24.16 -22.91
C MET A 791 15.18 25.36 -21.99
N THR A 792 13.99 25.97 -22.13
CA THR A 792 13.57 27.13 -21.34
C THR A 792 12.74 26.68 -20.14
N THR A 793 13.01 27.24 -18.95
CA THR A 793 12.32 26.87 -17.71
C THR A 793 11.32 27.92 -17.26
N ILE A 794 10.17 27.46 -16.77
CA ILE A 794 9.09 28.30 -16.26
C ILE A 794 8.71 27.82 -14.86
N GLY A 795 8.87 28.68 -13.85
CA GLY A 795 8.45 28.39 -12.48
C GLY A 795 7.03 28.87 -12.21
N ALA A 796 6.18 28.05 -11.62
CA ALA A 796 4.83 28.44 -11.22
C ALA A 796 4.69 28.50 -9.69
N THR A 797 4.04 29.55 -9.18
CA THR A 797 3.76 29.70 -7.75
C THR A 797 2.81 28.62 -7.23
N ILE A 798 3.09 28.07 -6.06
CA ILE A 798 2.26 27.10 -5.32
C ILE A 798 0.95 27.77 -4.88
N THR A 799 -0.20 27.19 -5.23
CA THR A 799 -1.53 27.74 -4.91
C THR A 799 -1.92 27.51 -3.45
N GLN A 800 -3.02 28.15 -3.05
CA GLN A 800 -3.53 28.23 -1.69
C GLN A 800 -3.93 26.88 -1.09
N MET A 801 -3.96 26.80 0.25
CA MET A 801 -4.27 25.58 1.01
C MET A 801 -5.34 25.79 2.10
N LEU A 802 -5.77 27.04 2.39
CA LEU A 802 -6.73 27.28 3.47
C LEU A 802 -8.07 26.60 3.20
N GLY A 803 -8.55 25.84 4.18
CA GLY A 803 -9.73 24.98 4.07
C GLY A 803 -9.38 23.50 3.90
N ASN A 804 -8.11 23.19 3.61
CA ASN A 804 -7.58 21.83 3.54
C ASN A 804 -6.81 21.44 4.82
N GLN A 805 -6.70 20.14 5.09
CA GLN A 805 -5.84 19.59 6.16
C GLN A 805 -4.34 19.91 6.00
N TYR A 806 -3.93 20.31 4.78
CA TYR A 806 -2.57 20.77 4.51
C TYR A 806 -2.26 22.13 5.14
N HIS A 807 -3.26 22.95 5.46
CA HIS A 807 -3.01 24.29 5.97
C HIS A 807 -2.54 24.29 7.43
N SER A 808 -1.54 25.12 7.70
CA SER A 808 -1.23 25.68 9.02
C SER A 808 -0.60 27.06 8.81
N PRO A 809 -0.59 27.93 9.83
CA PRO A 809 0.11 29.22 9.74
C PRO A 809 1.58 29.08 9.31
N GLU A 810 2.31 28.12 9.86
CA GLU A 810 3.73 27.89 9.56
C GLU A 810 3.94 27.37 8.12
N ARG A 811 3.06 26.49 7.64
CA ARG A 811 3.10 26.00 6.26
C ARG A 811 2.77 27.09 5.25
N GLU A 812 1.89 28.02 5.60
CA GLU A 812 1.59 29.18 4.77
C GLU A 812 2.78 30.13 4.68
N VAL A 813 3.49 30.37 5.80
CA VAL A 813 4.76 31.13 5.79
C VAL A 813 5.77 30.48 4.83
N THR A 814 5.90 29.16 4.85
CA THR A 814 6.74 28.42 3.90
C THR A 814 6.31 28.61 2.46
N ARG A 815 5.01 28.40 2.15
CA ARG A 815 4.48 28.53 0.80
C ARG A 815 4.71 29.94 0.23
N VAL A 816 4.40 30.97 1.02
CA VAL A 816 4.61 32.37 0.62
C VAL A 816 6.09 32.65 0.37
N ALA A 817 6.99 32.19 1.25
CA ALA A 817 8.42 32.38 1.07
C ALA A 817 8.96 31.71 -0.21
N ILE A 818 8.45 30.52 -0.55
CA ILE A 818 8.81 29.83 -1.80
C ILE A 818 8.27 30.59 -3.01
N ASN A 819 7.01 31.03 -2.97
CA ASN A 819 6.42 31.80 -4.07
C ASN A 819 7.15 33.12 -4.32
N ASP A 820 7.51 33.83 -3.25
CA ASP A 820 8.33 35.04 -3.34
C ASP A 820 9.69 34.75 -3.98
N TRP A 821 10.31 33.63 -3.63
CA TRP A 821 11.58 33.19 -4.21
C TRP A 821 11.43 32.84 -5.71
N ILE A 822 10.39 32.11 -6.09
CA ILE A 822 10.07 31.74 -7.47
C ILE A 822 9.99 33.02 -8.32
N LEU A 823 9.28 34.04 -7.84
CA LEU A 823 9.03 35.27 -8.60
C LEU A 823 10.25 36.21 -8.70
N LYS A 824 11.15 36.23 -7.71
CA LYS A 824 12.20 37.27 -7.59
C LYS A 824 13.61 36.83 -8.01
N ASN A 825 13.97 35.55 -7.88
CA ASN A 825 15.39 35.15 -7.87
C ASN A 825 16.01 34.84 -9.26
N GLY A 826 15.23 34.90 -10.35
CA GLY A 826 15.76 34.68 -11.71
C GLY A 826 16.28 33.26 -12.00
N THR A 827 16.02 32.29 -11.11
CA THR A 827 16.40 30.88 -11.31
C THR A 827 15.68 30.26 -12.51
N PHE A 828 14.40 30.54 -12.68
CA PHE A 828 13.65 30.20 -13.89
C PHE A 828 13.82 31.29 -14.95
N ASP A 829 13.77 30.92 -16.23
CA ASP A 829 13.84 31.92 -17.32
C ASP A 829 12.58 32.79 -17.35
N HIS A 830 11.43 32.19 -17.00
CA HIS A 830 10.16 32.87 -16.85
C HIS A 830 9.41 32.35 -15.62
N THR A 831 8.39 33.09 -15.18
CA THR A 831 7.54 32.69 -14.05
C THR A 831 6.08 32.94 -14.35
N VAL A 832 5.20 32.20 -13.67
CA VAL A 832 3.75 32.39 -13.70
C VAL A 832 3.18 32.41 -12.28
N ASP A 833 2.46 33.47 -11.95
CA ASP A 833 1.82 33.65 -10.65
C ASP A 833 0.39 33.10 -10.66
N PHE A 834 0.27 31.78 -10.59
CA PHE A 834 -1.02 31.12 -10.44
C PHE A 834 -1.66 31.40 -9.09
N ALA A 835 -0.88 31.58 -8.02
CA ALA A 835 -1.40 31.78 -6.67
C ALA A 835 -2.23 33.07 -6.59
N SER A 836 -1.74 34.17 -7.16
CA SER A 836 -2.51 35.43 -7.21
C SER A 836 -3.65 35.41 -8.24
N LEU A 837 -3.60 34.50 -9.21
CA LEU A 837 -4.62 34.39 -10.26
C LEU A 837 -5.94 33.78 -9.75
N ILE A 838 -5.85 32.77 -8.88
CA ILE A 838 -7.01 32.00 -8.43
C ILE A 838 -7.29 32.07 -6.93
N GLY A 839 -6.46 32.79 -6.17
CA GLY A 839 -6.60 32.94 -4.73
C GLY A 839 -6.32 34.35 -4.22
N SER A 840 -6.60 34.56 -2.94
CA SER A 840 -6.31 35.78 -2.21
C SER A 840 -5.80 35.41 -0.82
N GLY A 841 -4.59 35.88 -0.48
CA GLY A 841 -3.89 35.43 0.72
C GLY A 841 -3.61 33.92 0.65
N ASP A 842 -4.04 33.22 1.70
CA ASP A 842 -3.88 31.78 1.90
C ASP A 842 -5.06 30.94 1.39
N LYS A 843 -6.11 31.59 0.85
CA LYS A 843 -7.35 30.97 0.40
C LYS A 843 -7.58 31.02 -1.10
N LEU A 844 -8.05 29.92 -1.68
CA LEU A 844 -8.64 29.94 -3.02
C LEU A 844 -9.90 30.83 -3.04
N LEU A 845 -10.11 31.56 -4.13
CA LEU A 845 -11.35 32.30 -4.29
C LEU A 845 -12.53 31.30 -4.38
N PRO A 846 -13.68 31.55 -3.72
CA PRO A 846 -14.77 30.58 -3.65
C PRO A 846 -15.26 30.07 -5.01
N GLN A 847 -15.26 30.91 -6.04
CA GLN A 847 -15.65 30.52 -7.41
C GLN A 847 -14.63 29.62 -8.11
N TYR A 848 -13.43 29.48 -7.57
CA TYR A 848 -12.31 28.71 -8.12
C TYR A 848 -11.96 27.47 -7.30
N ASP A 849 -12.51 27.34 -6.10
CA ASP A 849 -12.35 26.17 -5.24
C ASP A 849 -13.25 25.02 -5.69
N SER A 850 -12.71 23.79 -5.68
CA SER A 850 -13.51 22.56 -5.88
C SER A 850 -14.26 22.12 -4.62
N GLY A 851 -13.99 22.76 -3.48
CA GLY A 851 -14.65 22.56 -2.19
C GLY A 851 -13.76 21.97 -1.10
N ASP A 852 -12.47 21.75 -1.39
CA ASP A 852 -11.51 21.16 -0.44
C ASP A 852 -10.40 22.14 -0.01
N GLY A 853 -10.45 23.39 -0.46
CA GLY A 853 -9.50 24.44 -0.10
C GLY A 853 -8.10 24.27 -0.71
N LEU A 854 -7.90 23.32 -1.61
CA LEU A 854 -6.60 22.99 -2.22
C LEU A 854 -6.68 22.88 -3.75
N HIS A 855 -7.67 22.17 -4.26
CA HIS A 855 -7.78 21.84 -5.67
C HIS A 855 -8.66 22.83 -6.42
N PRO A 856 -8.18 23.42 -7.54
CA PRO A 856 -8.99 24.29 -8.38
C PRO A 856 -10.11 23.53 -9.11
N ASN A 857 -11.22 24.20 -9.37
CA ASN A 857 -12.32 23.69 -10.18
C ASN A 857 -12.12 24.00 -11.69
N PRO A 858 -13.01 23.55 -12.60
CA PRO A 858 -12.84 23.78 -14.04
C PRO A 858 -12.82 25.26 -14.45
N ALA A 859 -13.51 26.13 -13.72
CA ALA A 859 -13.49 27.57 -14.00
C ALA A 859 -12.11 28.18 -13.71
N ALA A 860 -11.48 27.76 -12.61
CA ALA A 860 -10.12 28.13 -12.26
C ALA A 860 -9.11 27.58 -13.28
N TYR A 861 -9.26 26.31 -13.69
CA TYR A 861 -8.39 25.70 -14.69
C TYR A 861 -8.48 26.38 -16.05
N LYS A 862 -9.67 26.75 -16.50
CA LYS A 862 -9.83 27.59 -17.69
C LYS A 862 -9.10 28.91 -17.56
N LEU A 863 -9.21 29.58 -16.41
CA LEU A 863 -8.52 30.84 -16.16
C LEU A 863 -6.99 30.66 -16.17
N MET A 864 -6.47 29.63 -15.50
CA MET A 864 -5.04 29.32 -15.45
C MET A 864 -4.46 29.05 -16.84
N GLY A 865 -5.15 28.25 -17.66
CA GLY A 865 -4.70 27.97 -19.03
C GLY A 865 -4.71 29.20 -19.93
N THR A 866 -5.81 29.96 -19.93
CA THR A 866 -5.98 31.16 -20.79
C THR A 866 -5.18 32.39 -20.34
N LYS A 867 -4.74 32.43 -19.08
CA LYS A 867 -3.88 33.50 -18.54
C LYS A 867 -2.43 33.09 -18.42
N PHE A 868 -2.08 31.86 -18.82
CA PHE A 868 -0.69 31.46 -18.95
C PHE A 868 0.02 32.41 -19.94
N PRO A 869 1.25 32.88 -19.66
CA PRO A 869 1.93 33.88 -20.48
C PRO A 869 2.48 33.28 -21.80
N ILE A 870 1.64 32.84 -22.73
CA ILE A 870 2.02 32.11 -23.95
C ILE A 870 3.02 32.83 -24.87
N LYS A 871 3.20 34.15 -24.71
CA LYS A 871 4.21 34.92 -25.44
C LYS A 871 5.64 34.45 -25.17
N VAL A 872 5.89 33.79 -24.04
CA VAL A 872 7.20 33.18 -23.73
C VAL A 872 7.60 32.09 -24.75
N PHE A 873 6.65 31.54 -25.49
CA PHE A 873 6.92 30.55 -26.53
C PHE A 873 7.27 31.16 -27.89
N LYS A 874 7.14 32.49 -28.05
CA LYS A 874 7.56 33.20 -29.27
C LYS A 874 9.07 33.45 -29.17
N LYS A 875 9.84 32.80 -30.05
CA LYS A 875 11.25 33.13 -30.26
C LYS A 875 11.40 34.19 -31.34
#